data_AF-A0A1J4U9H5-F1
#
_entry.id   AF-A0A1J4U9H5-F1
#
_cell.length_a   1.000
_cell.length_b   1.000
_cell.length_c   1.000
_cell.angle_alpha   90.00
_cell.angle_beta   90.00
_cell.angle_gamma   90.00
#
_symmetry.space_group_name_H-M   'P 1'
#
loop_
_entity.id
_entity.type
_entity.pdbx_description
1 polymer ?
#
loop_
_entity_poly.entity_id
_entity_poly.type
_entity_poly.pdbx_seq_one_letter_code
_entity_poly.pdbx_strand_id
1 'polypeptide(L)'
;MKKKDKLFFIKKKISICLLIFVFNFVFIFSIAKTVFAKVNSPKLANYYLNWDMTEVQAKELSKWDLVVLDMEVQARHPDLLQKMRVWNPNIILLVYITPQEIVKDASSSYSIMRKKLVSGIYDDWYLKDNNGNKLSWWPTTYLLNITDDAPVHNGERLNDYMARFVTQNLLSSGFWDGVFYDNSWDNITWFAGKNIDLSNYGKVSVDLDNKWREGLISIYNQTRNLYGKSVILLGNNHNALYLQELNGKLLENFSSTDWSSIMNTLKKLVQEHTSPQISFVNSNTYNTGVQNYQDMRFGLASSLLENTYFSYDNGDTNHGQTWWYDEYNINLGQPIAEASSQNSYNTYKPDVWERNFENGLAIVNSTNSKQKINLDGEYEKIHGIQDSKINDGSIVNQVNVASNDGLILLKTFDKLNDILFTNGSFLRFFRPDGMRVRNGFFSFDDQYKGGDKIAYIDLDKNGKRDLLVAHENRIDTWRDDGQKYFKIYPFATGYMGKMNVAIGDLQGYGLSEIFVAPSKGISQPIKIYSIYGEEKRTDFYPFGRDYTGGYSLTIGDVDGDGFQELVIGRGGDKTQVYIYDKDLKLKNEFTPFESNFKSGVNVATGDLDGNKIDEIIVGRGDDGKPEIKVFDISGKLLFQSFTAYNSFVNSGIDVKALDVDFDGKDDIVTMSEGAF
;
A
#
# COMPACT_ATOMS: atom_id res chain seq x y z
N MET A 1 -13.86 -54.56 53.31
CA MET A 1 -13.25 -55.80 53.87
C MET A 1 -11.76 -55.53 54.19
N LYS A 2 -10.99 -56.48 54.74
CA LYS A 2 -9.58 -56.38 55.23
C LYS A 2 -8.66 -55.42 54.41
N LYS A 3 -7.83 -54.53 55.00
CA LYS A 3 -6.52 -54.73 55.70
C LYS A 3 -5.48 -55.45 54.79
N LYS A 4 -4.18 -55.11 54.71
CA LYS A 4 -3.14 -54.41 55.55
C LYS A 4 -1.98 -54.00 54.58
N ASP A 5 -0.89 -53.25 54.86
CA ASP A 5 -0.42 -52.22 55.83
C ASP A 5 0.90 -51.62 55.22
N LYS A 6 1.13 -50.29 55.20
CA LYS A 6 2.07 -49.50 56.05
C LYS A 6 3.59 -49.78 56.03
N LEU A 7 4.38 -48.69 55.98
CA LEU A 7 5.41 -48.22 56.95
C LEU A 7 5.75 -46.74 56.58
N PHE A 8 5.63 -45.70 57.43
CA PHE A 8 6.58 -45.17 58.45
C PHE A 8 7.95 -44.70 57.89
N PHE A 9 8.57 -43.56 58.25
CA PHE A 9 8.55 -42.79 59.53
C PHE A 9 8.93 -41.27 59.41
N ILE A 10 8.55 -40.48 60.44
CA ILE A 10 9.19 -39.25 61.00
C ILE A 10 8.97 -37.85 60.33
N LYS A 11 8.90 -36.83 61.22
CA LYS A 11 8.62 -35.37 61.04
C LYS A 11 9.97 -34.59 60.89
N LYS A 12 10.09 -33.27 60.65
CA LYS A 12 9.29 -32.11 61.10
C LYS A 12 9.80 -30.77 60.48
N LYS A 13 8.91 -29.83 60.08
CA LYS A 13 9.17 -28.45 59.57
C LYS A 13 9.91 -28.38 58.20
N ILE A 14 9.86 -27.31 57.37
CA ILE A 14 9.45 -25.88 57.49
C ILE A 14 8.53 -25.47 56.30
N SER A 15 7.64 -24.45 56.48
CA SER A 15 6.87 -23.64 55.49
C SER A 15 5.95 -24.35 54.47
N ILE A 16 4.62 -24.15 54.51
CA ILE A 16 3.83 -23.06 53.87
C ILE A 16 3.90 -23.17 52.32
N CYS A 17 2.86 -23.63 51.62
CA CYS A 17 1.66 -22.83 51.34
C CYS A 17 0.35 -23.65 51.18
N LEU A 18 -0.78 -22.98 50.96
CA LEU A 18 -2.14 -23.58 50.97
C LEU A 18 -2.61 -24.05 49.57
N LEU A 19 -3.71 -24.82 49.57
CA LEU A 19 -4.38 -25.31 48.36
C LEU A 19 -4.72 -24.16 47.40
N ILE A 20 -4.32 -24.27 46.13
CA ILE A 20 -4.92 -23.51 45.04
C ILE A 20 -6.07 -24.33 44.48
N PHE A 21 -7.28 -23.75 44.50
CA PHE A 21 -8.45 -24.27 43.81
C PHE A 21 -8.19 -24.22 42.30
N VAL A 22 -8.39 -25.33 41.58
CA VAL A 22 -8.25 -25.35 40.12
C VAL A 22 -9.47 -24.69 39.48
N PHE A 23 -9.48 -23.36 39.47
CA PHE A 23 -10.35 -22.59 38.60
C PHE A 23 -9.86 -22.77 37.17
N ASN A 24 -10.73 -23.24 36.28
CA ASN A 24 -10.46 -23.28 34.84
C ASN A 24 -10.58 -21.86 34.25
N PHE A 25 -9.63 -20.99 34.60
CA PHE A 25 -9.28 -19.88 33.73
C PHE A 25 -8.56 -20.46 32.52
N VAL A 26 -9.33 -20.75 31.46
CA VAL A 26 -8.76 -20.81 30.12
C VAL A 26 -8.29 -19.39 29.82
N PHE A 27 -7.03 -19.11 30.12
CA PHE A 27 -6.33 -18.00 29.51
C PHE A 27 -6.26 -18.30 28.02
N ILE A 28 -7.28 -17.83 27.29
CA ILE A 28 -7.14 -17.50 25.89
C ILE A 28 -6.11 -16.39 25.86
N PHE A 29 -4.84 -16.78 25.83
CA PHE A 29 -3.81 -15.98 25.17
C PHE A 29 -4.26 -15.88 23.73
N SER A 30 -5.09 -14.87 23.47
CA SER A 30 -5.03 -14.16 22.21
C SER A 30 -3.63 -13.57 22.17
N ILE A 31 -2.69 -14.40 21.72
CA ILE A 31 -1.63 -13.92 20.87
C ILE A 31 -2.39 -13.38 19.67
N ALA A 32 -2.82 -12.13 19.79
CA ALA A 32 -2.97 -11.29 18.64
C ALA A 32 -1.64 -11.42 17.92
N LYS A 33 -1.64 -12.18 16.82
CA LYS A 33 -0.72 -11.88 15.74
C LYS A 33 -1.06 -10.43 15.43
N THR A 34 -0.28 -9.50 15.98
CA THR A 34 0.06 -8.29 15.26
C THR A 34 0.73 -8.79 13.98
N VAL A 35 -0.11 -9.11 13.00
CA VAL A 35 0.21 -8.92 11.61
C VAL A 35 0.64 -7.47 11.56
N PHE A 36 1.95 -7.25 11.64
CA PHE A 36 2.52 -6.01 11.17
C PHE A 36 2.03 -5.92 9.73
N ALA A 37 1.11 -5.00 9.47
CA ALA A 37 0.64 -4.74 8.12
C ALA A 37 1.89 -4.56 7.27
N LYS A 38 2.00 -5.36 6.19
CA LYS A 38 3.21 -5.43 5.37
C LYS A 38 3.56 -4.00 4.98
N VAL A 39 4.67 -3.48 5.49
CA VAL A 39 4.97 -2.04 5.42
C VAL A 39 5.42 -1.76 4.00
N ASN A 40 4.47 -1.40 3.15
CA ASN A 40 4.72 -1.05 1.76
C ASN A 40 5.69 0.14 1.71
N SER A 41 6.53 0.15 0.66
CA SER A 41 7.55 1.18 0.45
C SER A 41 7.53 1.57 -1.04
N PRO A 42 7.31 2.85 -1.41
CA PRO A 42 7.26 4.02 -0.55
C PRO A 42 5.99 4.09 0.31
N LYS A 43 6.08 4.88 1.39
CA LYS A 43 4.95 5.35 2.18
C LYS A 43 4.55 6.73 1.66
N LEU A 44 3.26 6.95 1.44
CA LEU A 44 2.77 8.13 0.76
C LEU A 44 1.92 8.99 1.71
N ALA A 45 2.27 10.28 1.80
CA ALA A 45 1.51 11.30 2.52
C ALA A 45 0.95 12.35 1.56
N ASN A 46 -0.25 12.87 1.84
CA ASN A 46 -0.78 14.06 1.18
C ASN A 46 -1.15 15.12 2.23
N TYR A 47 -0.64 16.34 2.02
CA TYR A 47 -0.93 17.51 2.83
C TYR A 47 -1.99 18.35 2.10
N TYR A 48 -3.27 18.12 2.40
CA TYR A 48 -4.40 18.68 1.63
C TYR A 48 -5.22 19.64 2.50
N LEU A 49 -4.88 20.94 2.45
CA LEU A 49 -5.41 21.99 3.32
C LEU A 49 -6.55 22.82 2.71
N ASN A 50 -7.06 22.45 1.53
CA ASN A 50 -8.31 23.04 1.02
C ASN A 50 -9.46 22.72 1.99
N TRP A 51 -10.22 23.75 2.38
CA TRP A 51 -11.36 23.61 3.30
C TRP A 51 -12.54 22.82 2.70
N ASP A 52 -12.47 22.45 1.42
CA ASP A 52 -13.53 21.82 0.65
C ASP A 52 -12.93 20.79 -0.32
N MET A 53 -13.66 19.70 -0.58
CA MET A 53 -13.26 18.69 -1.56
C MET A 53 -14.48 18.01 -2.18
N THR A 54 -14.31 17.59 -3.43
CA THR A 54 -15.29 16.75 -4.15
C THR A 54 -15.13 15.27 -3.80
N GLU A 55 -16.16 14.47 -4.06
CA GLU A 55 -16.10 13.01 -3.88
C GLU A 55 -14.98 12.36 -4.73
N VAL A 56 -14.68 12.92 -5.90
CA VAL A 56 -13.54 12.49 -6.74
C VAL A 56 -12.21 12.76 -6.03
N GLN A 57 -12.03 13.95 -5.46
CA GLN A 57 -10.81 14.27 -4.70
C GLN A 57 -10.69 13.43 -3.43
N ALA A 58 -11.79 13.13 -2.74
CA ALA A 58 -11.78 12.22 -1.59
C ALA A 58 -11.36 10.79 -2.00
N LYS A 59 -11.86 10.28 -3.14
CA LYS A 59 -11.45 8.95 -3.65
C LYS A 59 -10.00 8.93 -4.12
N GLU A 60 -9.52 9.99 -4.76
CA GLU A 60 -8.10 10.14 -5.11
C GLU A 60 -7.21 10.20 -3.87
N LEU A 61 -7.53 11.05 -2.89
CA LEU A 61 -6.81 11.14 -1.60
C LEU A 61 -6.79 9.82 -0.83
N SER A 62 -7.75 8.93 -1.04
CA SER A 62 -7.79 7.61 -0.39
C SER A 62 -6.66 6.67 -0.84
N LYS A 63 -5.95 6.99 -1.94
CA LYS A 63 -4.77 6.23 -2.42
C LYS A 63 -3.51 6.43 -1.58
N TRP A 64 -3.47 7.45 -0.72
CA TRP A 64 -2.35 7.72 0.18
C TRP A 64 -2.52 6.98 1.52
N ASP A 65 -1.40 6.59 2.15
CA ASP A 65 -1.39 5.97 3.49
C ASP A 65 -1.77 6.97 4.59
N LEU A 66 -1.33 8.22 4.42
CA LEU A 66 -1.49 9.33 5.37
C LEU A 66 -2.08 10.54 4.66
N VAL A 67 -3.17 11.10 5.18
CA VAL A 67 -3.72 12.37 4.68
C VAL A 67 -3.96 13.34 5.84
N VAL A 68 -3.38 14.53 5.72
CA VAL A 68 -3.61 15.67 6.62
C VAL A 68 -4.66 16.57 5.98
N LEU A 69 -5.75 16.86 6.69
CA LEU A 69 -6.90 17.62 6.19
C LEU A 69 -7.25 18.80 7.10
N ASP A 70 -7.67 19.92 6.52
CA ASP A 70 -8.16 21.07 7.28
C ASP A 70 -9.40 20.71 8.12
N MET A 71 -9.48 21.21 9.36
CA MET A 71 -10.61 20.98 10.26
C MET A 71 -11.98 21.43 9.73
N GLU A 72 -12.05 22.27 8.70
CA GLU A 72 -13.31 22.57 7.99
C GLU A 72 -13.93 21.34 7.31
N VAL A 73 -13.13 20.36 6.89
CA VAL A 73 -13.63 19.17 6.16
C VAL A 73 -14.68 18.42 6.99
N GLN A 74 -14.42 18.17 8.28
CA GLN A 74 -15.40 17.48 9.15
C GLN A 74 -16.69 18.28 9.39
N ALA A 75 -16.69 19.60 9.13
CA ALA A 75 -17.85 20.46 9.27
C ALA A 75 -18.72 20.51 8.00
N ARG A 76 -18.16 20.14 6.85
CA ARG A 76 -18.76 20.30 5.51
C ARG A 76 -19.07 18.94 4.87
N HIS A 77 -18.14 18.00 4.98
CA HIS A 77 -18.13 16.70 4.29
C HIS A 77 -17.83 15.52 5.25
N PRO A 78 -18.57 15.35 6.36
CA PRO A 78 -18.38 14.22 7.26
C PRO A 78 -18.69 12.86 6.59
N ASP A 79 -19.49 12.85 5.53
CA ASP A 79 -19.77 11.67 4.71
C ASP A 79 -18.56 11.28 3.84
N LEU A 80 -17.80 12.24 3.29
CA LEU A 80 -16.59 11.95 2.53
C LEU A 80 -15.51 11.35 3.43
N LEU A 81 -15.34 11.84 4.66
CA LEU A 81 -14.43 11.25 5.66
C LEU A 81 -14.80 9.78 5.99
N GLN A 82 -16.10 9.45 5.99
CA GLN A 82 -16.55 8.06 6.13
C GLN A 82 -16.24 7.23 4.87
N LYS A 83 -16.52 7.75 3.67
CA LYS A 83 -16.22 7.07 2.40
C LYS A 83 -14.73 6.79 2.21
N MET A 84 -13.85 7.71 2.61
CA MET A 84 -12.39 7.52 2.54
C MET A 84 -11.94 6.27 3.32
N ARG A 85 -12.52 6.01 4.50
CA ARG A 85 -12.25 4.79 5.29
C ARG A 85 -12.92 3.52 4.75
N VAL A 86 -13.89 3.64 3.84
CA VAL A 86 -14.44 2.50 3.09
C VAL A 86 -13.55 2.15 1.89
N TRP A 87 -13.01 3.16 1.19
CA TRP A 87 -12.10 2.94 0.06
C TRP A 87 -10.67 2.56 0.48
N ASN A 88 -10.20 3.05 1.62
CA ASN A 88 -8.94 2.62 2.23
C ASN A 88 -9.14 2.44 3.76
N PRO A 89 -9.41 1.21 4.23
CA PRO A 89 -9.58 0.92 5.66
C PRO A 89 -8.34 1.17 6.53
N ASN A 90 -7.16 1.32 5.93
CA ASN A 90 -5.89 1.54 6.63
C ASN A 90 -5.44 3.01 6.66
N ILE A 91 -6.19 3.92 6.03
CA ILE A 91 -5.81 5.34 5.91
C ILE A 91 -5.71 6.03 7.27
N ILE A 92 -4.60 6.73 7.49
CA ILE A 92 -4.39 7.60 8.64
C ILE A 92 -4.89 9.00 8.28
N LEU A 93 -5.97 9.45 8.94
CA LEU A 93 -6.53 10.79 8.77
C LEU A 93 -6.16 11.67 9.97
N LEU A 94 -5.41 12.74 9.73
CA LEU A 94 -5.02 13.72 10.75
C LEU A 94 -5.70 15.06 10.51
N VAL A 95 -6.23 15.65 11.58
CA VAL A 95 -6.82 16.99 11.52
C VAL A 95 -5.74 18.07 11.65
N TYR A 96 -5.68 18.98 10.69
CA TYR A 96 -4.79 20.14 10.69
C TYR A 96 -5.33 21.27 11.56
N ILE A 97 -4.47 21.84 12.41
CA ILE A 97 -4.75 23.05 13.18
C ILE A 97 -3.45 23.83 13.52
N THR A 98 -3.50 25.15 13.44
CA THR A 98 -2.47 26.06 13.95
C THR A 98 -2.73 26.40 15.44
N PRO A 99 -1.85 26.04 16.39
CA PRO A 99 -1.98 26.44 17.78
C PRO A 99 -1.41 27.85 18.03
N GLN A 100 -0.44 28.29 17.21
CA GLN A 100 0.31 29.54 17.39
C GLN A 100 -0.37 30.78 16.79
N GLU A 101 -1.34 30.62 15.88
CA GLU A 101 -1.98 31.74 15.19
C GLU A 101 -3.39 31.40 14.67
N ILE A 102 -4.14 32.45 14.33
CA ILE A 102 -5.48 32.35 13.74
C ILE A 102 -5.72 33.46 12.71
N VAL A 103 -6.50 33.18 11.66
CA VAL A 103 -6.84 34.16 10.62
C VAL A 103 -7.62 35.36 11.19
N LYS A 104 -7.31 36.57 10.72
CA LYS A 104 -7.82 37.85 11.27
C LYS A 104 -9.34 38.00 11.17
N ASP A 105 -9.96 37.33 10.22
CA ASP A 105 -11.40 37.34 9.96
C ASP A 105 -12.13 36.13 10.57
N ALA A 106 -11.49 35.31 11.41
CA ALA A 106 -12.07 34.05 11.91
C ALA A 106 -13.46 34.15 12.56
N SER A 107 -13.84 35.32 13.08
CA SER A 107 -15.16 35.55 13.69
C SER A 107 -16.26 35.91 12.67
N SER A 108 -15.87 36.38 11.47
CA SER A 108 -16.78 36.80 10.40
C SER A 108 -16.76 35.86 9.17
N SER A 109 -15.64 35.18 8.91
CA SER A 109 -15.38 34.31 7.75
C SER A 109 -16.39 33.16 7.58
N TYR A 110 -16.41 32.53 6.41
CA TYR A 110 -17.35 31.43 6.15
C TYR A 110 -16.92 30.08 6.76
N SER A 111 -15.80 30.02 7.48
CA SER A 111 -15.32 28.84 8.20
C SER A 111 -16.17 28.57 9.45
N ILE A 112 -16.52 27.31 9.67
CA ILE A 112 -17.37 26.85 10.78
C ILE A 112 -16.51 26.59 12.03
N MET A 113 -15.38 25.90 11.87
CA MET A 113 -14.51 25.49 12.98
C MET A 113 -13.59 26.62 13.45
N ARG A 114 -13.10 27.52 12.57
CA ARG A 114 -12.36 28.72 13.01
C ARG A 114 -13.27 29.72 13.72
N LYS A 115 -14.54 29.85 13.31
CA LYS A 115 -15.58 30.56 14.08
C LYS A 115 -15.79 29.95 15.46
N LYS A 116 -15.86 28.62 15.55
CA LYS A 116 -16.00 27.91 16.82
C LYS A 116 -14.78 28.12 17.73
N LEU A 117 -13.57 28.02 17.18
CA LEU A 117 -12.30 28.24 17.89
C LEU A 117 -12.19 29.68 18.41
N VAL A 118 -12.37 30.68 17.55
CA VAL A 118 -12.23 32.09 17.97
C VAL A 118 -13.31 32.53 18.96
N SER A 119 -14.48 31.87 18.99
CA SER A 119 -15.55 32.17 19.96
C SER A 119 -15.17 31.92 21.42
N GLY A 120 -14.08 31.18 21.69
CA GLY A 120 -13.51 30.99 23.02
C GLY A 120 -12.17 31.70 23.25
N ILE A 121 -11.66 32.50 22.30
CA ILE A 121 -10.39 33.23 22.43
C ILE A 121 -10.64 34.65 22.95
N TYR A 122 -10.03 34.99 24.08
CA TYR A 122 -10.10 36.32 24.69
C TYR A 122 -9.09 37.29 24.06
N ASP A 123 -9.34 38.60 24.13
CA ASP A 123 -8.51 39.60 23.43
C ASP A 123 -7.05 39.66 23.94
N ASP A 124 -6.84 39.31 25.21
CA ASP A 124 -5.55 39.22 25.90
C ASP A 124 -4.87 37.85 25.77
N TRP A 125 -5.50 36.89 25.08
CA TRP A 125 -4.83 35.68 24.55
C TRP A 125 -4.22 35.87 23.17
N TYR A 126 -4.40 37.04 22.53
CA TYR A 126 -3.60 37.40 21.36
C TYR A 126 -2.20 37.86 21.81
N LEU A 127 -1.16 37.43 21.09
CA LEU A 127 0.20 37.84 21.35
C LEU A 127 0.36 39.34 21.05
N LYS A 128 0.93 40.10 22.00
CA LYS A 128 0.99 41.57 21.94
C LYS A 128 2.39 42.11 22.19
N ASP A 129 2.65 43.29 21.64
CA ASP A 129 3.80 44.11 22.03
C ASP A 129 3.57 44.85 23.36
N ASN A 130 4.61 45.51 23.89
CA ASN A 130 4.50 46.25 25.15
C ASN A 130 3.58 47.50 25.09
N ASN A 131 3.04 47.86 23.92
CA ASN A 131 2.07 48.93 23.71
C ASN A 131 0.64 48.37 23.54
N GLY A 132 0.45 47.04 23.55
CA GLY A 132 -0.82 46.36 23.35
C GLY A 132 -1.18 46.04 21.89
N ASN A 133 -0.28 46.30 20.93
CA ASN A 133 -0.50 45.98 19.52
C ASN A 133 -0.44 44.46 19.30
N LYS A 134 -1.45 43.88 18.65
CA LYS A 134 -1.44 42.45 18.28
C LYS A 134 -0.37 42.17 17.23
N LEU A 135 0.41 41.11 17.45
CA LEU A 135 1.50 40.69 16.56
C LEU A 135 0.99 39.74 15.47
N SER A 136 1.70 39.73 14.34
CA SER A 136 1.43 38.92 13.14
C SER A 136 2.76 38.44 12.59
N TRP A 137 2.83 37.16 12.19
CA TRP A 137 3.88 36.70 11.28
C TRP A 137 3.36 36.83 9.84
N TRP A 138 2.28 36.11 9.50
CA TRP A 138 1.62 36.28 8.21
C TRP A 138 0.70 37.52 8.18
N PRO A 139 0.58 38.22 7.03
CA PRO A 139 -0.27 39.42 6.92
C PRO A 139 -1.75 39.19 7.27
N THR A 140 -2.24 37.96 7.10
CA THR A 140 -3.64 37.53 7.27
C THR A 140 -3.96 36.90 8.62
N THR A 141 -2.97 36.72 9.53
CA THR A 141 -3.14 36.05 10.83
C THR A 141 -2.77 36.95 12.01
N TYR A 142 -3.32 36.67 13.19
CA TYR A 142 -2.76 37.15 14.45
C TYR A 142 -2.13 35.99 15.22
N LEU A 143 -0.96 36.25 15.78
CA LEU A 143 -0.28 35.34 16.70
C LEU A 143 -1.05 35.25 18.02
N LEU A 144 -1.01 34.08 18.65
CA LEU A 144 -1.74 33.74 19.86
C LEU A 144 -0.76 33.37 20.99
N ASN A 145 -1.05 33.80 22.22
CA ASN A 145 -0.18 33.63 23.37
C ASN A 145 -0.37 32.26 24.03
N ILE A 146 0.35 31.24 23.54
CA ILE A 146 0.28 29.86 24.03
C ILE A 146 1.02 29.61 25.37
N THR A 147 1.53 30.64 26.03
CA THR A 147 2.45 30.50 27.17
C THR A 147 1.75 30.46 28.53
N ASP A 148 2.39 29.90 29.56
CA ASP A 148 1.85 29.89 30.93
C ASP A 148 1.91 31.27 31.64
N ASP A 149 2.53 32.27 31.01
CA ASP A 149 2.45 33.69 31.39
C ASP A 149 1.10 34.32 30.95
N ALA A 150 0.36 33.69 30.03
CA ALA A 150 -0.89 34.24 29.49
C ALA A 150 -1.97 34.46 30.57
N PRO A 151 -2.81 35.51 30.44
CA PRO A 151 -3.93 35.76 31.35
C PRO A 151 -4.88 34.58 31.49
N VAL A 152 -5.45 34.39 32.68
CA VAL A 152 -6.32 33.25 33.00
C VAL A 152 -7.80 33.69 32.94
N HIS A 153 -8.59 33.02 32.11
CA HIS A 153 -10.05 33.20 32.00
C HIS A 153 -10.78 31.92 32.39
N ASN A 154 -11.74 32.03 33.31
CA ASN A 154 -12.52 30.89 33.85
C ASN A 154 -11.69 29.72 34.43
N GLY A 155 -10.40 29.95 34.76
CA GLY A 155 -9.47 28.94 35.25
C GLY A 155 -8.56 28.33 34.18
N GLU A 156 -8.74 28.70 32.90
CA GLU A 156 -7.95 28.24 31.75
C GLU A 156 -7.10 29.38 31.17
N ARG A 157 -6.04 29.02 30.46
CA ARG A 157 -5.29 29.83 29.49
C ARG A 157 -5.57 29.36 28.07
N LEU A 158 -4.95 30.00 27.08
CA LEU A 158 -5.05 29.59 25.69
C LEU A 158 -4.53 28.16 25.44
N ASN A 159 -3.42 27.73 26.07
CA ASN A 159 -2.88 26.38 25.87
C ASN A 159 -3.83 25.30 26.39
N ASP A 160 -4.40 25.49 27.59
CA ASP A 160 -5.50 24.68 28.13
C ASP A 160 -6.69 24.66 27.15
N TYR A 161 -7.13 25.84 26.68
CA TYR A 161 -8.24 25.99 25.75
C TYR A 161 -7.99 25.32 24.39
N MET A 162 -6.76 25.38 23.86
CA MET A 162 -6.39 24.79 22.57
C MET A 162 -6.43 23.26 22.63
N ALA A 163 -5.85 22.66 23.67
CA ALA A 163 -5.94 21.23 23.91
C ALA A 163 -7.40 20.79 24.12
N ARG A 164 -8.18 21.57 24.89
CA ARG A 164 -9.61 21.30 25.10
C ARG A 164 -10.43 21.47 23.81
N PHE A 165 -10.13 22.45 22.96
CA PHE A 165 -10.81 22.64 21.69
C PHE A 165 -10.59 21.44 20.78
N VAL A 166 -9.33 21.05 20.55
CA VAL A 166 -8.97 19.91 19.70
C VAL A 166 -9.62 18.62 20.18
N THR A 167 -9.57 18.34 21.48
CA THR A 167 -10.14 17.10 22.04
C THR A 167 -11.67 17.08 22.05
N GLN A 168 -12.35 18.20 22.33
CA GLN A 168 -13.82 18.27 22.44
C GLN A 168 -14.56 18.65 21.13
N ASN A 169 -13.84 19.03 20.06
CA ASN A 169 -14.46 19.53 18.82
C ASN A 169 -13.89 18.91 17.54
N LEU A 170 -12.68 18.35 17.58
CA LEU A 170 -12.07 17.67 16.43
C LEU A 170 -12.03 16.16 16.70
N LEU A 171 -11.21 15.71 17.65
CA LEU A 171 -11.00 14.28 17.92
C LEU A 171 -12.27 13.55 18.37
N SER A 172 -13.12 14.19 19.19
CA SER A 172 -14.41 13.64 19.62
C SER A 172 -15.44 13.41 18.51
N SER A 173 -15.15 13.79 17.25
CA SER A 173 -15.97 13.42 16.09
C SER A 173 -15.86 11.95 15.71
N GLY A 174 -14.75 11.30 16.07
CA GLY A 174 -14.41 9.93 15.64
C GLY A 174 -13.90 9.82 14.20
N PHE A 175 -13.71 10.92 13.46
CA PHE A 175 -13.18 10.87 12.09
C PHE A 175 -11.66 10.76 12.01
N TRP A 176 -10.93 11.15 13.06
CA TRP A 176 -9.49 11.41 13.02
C TRP A 176 -8.70 10.44 13.91
N ASP A 177 -7.58 9.93 13.39
CA ASP A 177 -6.62 9.11 14.15
C ASP A 177 -5.68 9.97 15.01
N GLY A 178 -5.63 11.27 14.71
CA GLY A 178 -4.74 12.21 15.38
C GLY A 178 -4.81 13.65 14.86
N VAL A 179 -3.79 14.41 15.23
CA VAL A 179 -3.71 15.86 15.03
C VAL A 179 -2.37 16.21 14.38
N PHE A 180 -2.41 17.10 13.39
CA PHE A 180 -1.26 17.80 12.88
C PHE A 180 -1.25 19.23 13.43
N TYR A 181 -0.34 19.50 14.37
CA TYR A 181 -0.09 20.83 14.93
C TYR A 181 0.92 21.58 14.08
N ASP A 182 0.38 22.35 13.13
CA ASP A 182 1.17 23.24 12.28
C ASP A 182 1.81 24.38 13.10
N ASN A 183 2.77 25.08 12.51
CA ASN A 183 3.66 26.02 13.20
C ASN A 183 4.23 25.44 14.49
N SER A 184 4.85 24.25 14.46
CA SER A 184 5.55 23.65 15.62
C SER A 184 6.91 24.33 15.91
N TRP A 185 6.95 25.66 15.81
CA TRP A 185 8.14 26.51 15.95
C TRP A 185 8.48 26.77 17.41
N ASP A 186 9.77 26.75 17.74
CA ASP A 186 10.29 26.74 19.11
C ASP A 186 10.96 28.05 19.55
N ASN A 187 10.93 29.08 18.70
CA ASN A 187 11.73 30.29 18.80
C ASN A 187 10.94 31.55 18.42
N ILE A 188 9.94 31.91 19.23
CA ILE A 188 9.11 33.12 19.05
C ILE A 188 9.92 34.40 18.76
N THR A 189 11.14 34.54 19.29
CA THR A 189 11.95 35.74 19.06
C THR A 189 12.49 35.88 17.64
N TRP A 190 12.43 34.83 16.83
CA TRP A 190 12.79 34.85 15.41
C TRP A 190 11.69 35.47 14.54
N PHE A 191 10.43 35.05 14.72
CA PHE A 191 9.31 35.48 13.87
C PHE A 191 8.49 36.65 14.45
N ALA A 192 8.34 36.75 15.77
CA ALA A 192 7.60 37.83 16.44
C ALA A 192 8.52 38.93 17.05
N GLY A 193 9.84 38.71 17.03
CA GLY A 193 10.82 39.64 17.57
C GLY A 193 10.90 39.65 19.10
N LYS A 194 11.47 40.71 19.69
CA LYS A 194 11.80 40.75 21.14
C LYS A 194 10.96 41.73 21.96
N ASN A 195 10.08 42.49 21.34
CA ASN A 195 9.18 43.41 22.04
C ASN A 195 7.82 42.73 22.28
N ILE A 196 7.78 41.78 23.22
CA ILE A 196 6.62 40.92 23.47
C ILE A 196 6.22 40.99 24.94
N ASP A 197 4.93 41.19 25.22
CA ASP A 197 4.36 41.09 26.54
C ASP A 197 3.45 39.86 26.61
N LEU A 198 3.95 38.78 27.23
CA LEU A 198 3.21 37.54 27.45
C LEU A 198 2.18 37.67 28.58
N SER A 199 2.28 38.73 29.39
CA SER A 199 1.46 38.94 30.60
C SER A 199 0.34 39.97 30.41
N ASN A 200 0.38 40.75 29.32
CA ASN A 200 -0.55 41.84 29.00
C ASN A 200 -0.63 42.92 30.12
N TYR A 201 0.52 43.23 30.76
CA TYR A 201 0.67 44.25 31.82
C TYR A 201 1.53 45.47 31.42
N GLY A 202 1.80 45.66 30.13
CA GLY A 202 2.60 46.76 29.57
C GLY A 202 4.11 46.57 29.74
N LYS A 203 4.61 45.32 29.77
CA LYS A 203 6.03 45.01 30.03
C LYS A 203 6.58 43.94 29.11
N VAL A 204 7.74 44.22 28.52
CA VAL A 204 8.51 43.22 27.77
C VAL A 204 8.86 42.05 28.69
N SER A 205 8.43 40.85 28.30
CA SER A 205 8.64 39.61 29.02
C SER A 205 10.04 39.05 28.74
N VAL A 206 10.58 38.31 29.71
CA VAL A 206 11.88 37.63 29.60
C VAL A 206 11.69 36.12 29.40
N ASP A 207 12.72 35.50 28.82
CA ASP A 207 12.81 34.07 28.51
C ASP A 207 11.72 33.56 27.53
N LEU A 208 11.43 34.40 26.54
CA LEU A 208 10.35 34.25 25.56
C LEU A 208 10.36 32.87 24.85
N ASP A 209 11.51 32.43 24.34
CA ASP A 209 11.62 31.20 23.56
C ASP A 209 11.42 29.93 24.43
N ASN A 210 11.90 29.92 25.68
CA ASN A 210 11.63 28.81 26.61
C ASN A 210 10.14 28.70 26.93
N LYS A 211 9.50 29.81 27.29
CA LYS A 211 8.06 29.85 27.60
C LYS A 211 7.18 29.46 26.41
N TRP A 212 7.63 29.74 25.19
CA TRP A 212 6.97 29.32 23.96
C TRP A 212 7.05 27.79 23.76
N ARG A 213 8.23 27.19 23.99
CA ARG A 213 8.40 25.73 23.99
C ARG A 213 7.56 25.06 25.07
N GLU A 214 7.57 25.59 26.29
CA GLU A 214 6.75 25.10 27.41
C GLU A 214 5.25 25.19 27.09
N GLY A 215 4.82 26.26 26.42
CA GLY A 215 3.47 26.42 25.88
C GLY A 215 3.05 25.32 24.91
N LEU A 216 3.89 25.00 23.91
CA LEU A 216 3.62 23.88 22.99
C LEU A 216 3.62 22.52 23.71
N ILE A 217 4.60 22.28 24.58
CA ILE A 217 4.69 21.04 25.38
C ILE A 217 3.44 20.88 26.27
N SER A 218 2.90 21.97 26.82
CA SER A 218 1.62 21.98 27.54
C SER A 218 0.46 21.54 26.64
N ILE A 219 0.30 22.13 25.45
CA ILE A 219 -0.78 21.77 24.49
C ILE A 219 -0.73 20.27 24.14
N TYR A 220 0.46 19.73 23.82
CA TYR A 220 0.60 18.33 23.42
C TYR A 220 0.30 17.36 24.57
N ASN A 221 0.86 17.63 25.76
CA ASN A 221 0.63 16.80 26.94
C ASN A 221 -0.83 16.87 27.40
N GLN A 222 -1.45 18.05 27.39
CA GLN A 222 -2.88 18.19 27.73
C GLN A 222 -3.78 17.47 26.73
N THR A 223 -3.46 17.48 25.44
CA THR A 223 -4.21 16.73 24.43
C THR A 223 -4.14 15.22 24.67
N ARG A 224 -2.94 14.68 24.98
CA ARG A 224 -2.78 13.27 25.40
C ARG A 224 -3.47 12.96 26.74
N ASN A 225 -3.57 13.92 27.68
CA ASN A 225 -4.23 13.74 28.97
C ASN A 225 -5.76 13.79 28.89
N LEU A 226 -6.32 14.63 28.01
CA LEU A 226 -7.77 14.85 27.85
C LEU A 226 -8.44 13.80 26.97
N TYR A 227 -7.77 13.30 25.92
CA TYR A 227 -8.33 12.32 24.98
C TYR A 227 -7.78 10.90 25.18
N GLY A 228 -6.47 10.76 25.38
CA GLY A 228 -5.81 9.48 25.61
C GLY A 228 -4.38 9.45 25.07
N LYS A 229 -3.50 8.69 25.73
CA LYS A 229 -2.06 8.68 25.44
C LYS A 229 -1.70 8.13 24.06
N SER A 230 -2.58 7.36 23.42
CA SER A 230 -2.40 6.70 22.13
C SER A 230 -2.74 7.57 20.90
N VAL A 231 -3.20 8.81 21.08
CA VAL A 231 -3.47 9.71 19.95
C VAL A 231 -2.18 10.04 19.19
N ILE A 232 -2.25 10.05 17.86
CA ILE A 232 -1.14 10.46 16.99
C ILE A 232 -1.04 11.99 17.04
N LEU A 233 0.09 12.53 17.47
CA LEU A 233 0.38 13.97 17.41
C LEU A 233 1.59 14.22 16.52
N LEU A 234 1.41 14.97 15.41
CA LEU A 234 2.49 15.43 14.53
C LEU A 234 2.60 16.96 14.56
N GLY A 235 3.67 17.48 13.96
CA GLY A 235 3.82 18.90 13.63
C GLY A 235 4.97 19.15 12.64
N ASN A 236 5.33 20.40 12.38
CA ASN A 236 6.39 20.80 11.43
C ASN A 236 7.54 21.60 12.08
N ASN A 237 8.77 21.11 11.97
CA ASN A 237 9.99 21.87 12.29
C ASN A 237 11.23 21.11 11.80
N HIS A 238 12.23 21.80 11.23
CA HIS A 238 13.53 21.23 10.83
C HIS A 238 14.46 20.87 12.02
N ASN A 239 13.90 20.42 13.14
CA ASN A 239 14.67 20.06 14.33
C ASN A 239 14.09 18.86 15.09
N ALA A 240 14.92 18.27 15.95
CA ALA A 240 14.57 17.15 16.83
C ALA A 240 14.20 17.58 18.26
N LEU A 241 13.39 18.64 18.39
CA LEU A 241 12.64 18.95 19.63
C LEU A 241 11.29 18.21 19.66
N TYR A 242 10.65 18.16 20.83
CA TYR A 242 9.33 17.55 21.07
C TYR A 242 9.24 16.03 20.83
N LEU A 243 10.37 15.32 20.95
CA LEU A 243 10.48 13.88 20.69
C LEU A 243 9.64 12.99 21.62
N GLN A 244 9.28 13.48 22.81
CA GLN A 244 8.49 12.74 23.82
C GLN A 244 6.99 13.01 23.66
N GLU A 245 6.65 14.17 23.13
CA GLU A 245 5.30 14.68 22.95
C GLU A 245 4.68 14.27 21.62
N LEU A 246 5.49 14.20 20.55
CA LEU A 246 5.07 13.91 19.18
C LEU A 246 5.44 12.48 18.74
N ASN A 247 4.71 12.02 17.73
CA ASN A 247 4.91 10.75 17.02
C ASN A 247 5.76 10.91 15.74
N GLY A 248 6.01 12.14 15.31
CA GLY A 248 6.61 12.42 14.02
C GLY A 248 6.59 13.90 13.69
N LYS A 249 7.33 14.27 12.64
CA LYS A 249 7.25 15.62 12.05
C LYS A 249 7.22 15.59 10.54
N LEU A 250 6.55 16.58 9.97
CA LEU A 250 6.77 17.00 8.60
C LEU A 250 8.02 17.88 8.52
N LEU A 251 8.88 17.61 7.54
CA LEU A 251 10.02 18.44 7.18
C LEU A 251 9.73 19.08 5.80
N GLU A 252 9.27 20.33 5.83
CA GLU A 252 8.77 21.08 4.68
C GLU A 252 9.90 21.64 3.81
N ASN A 253 9.56 22.06 2.58
CA ASN A 253 10.48 22.75 1.67
C ASN A 253 11.82 21.99 1.51
N PHE A 254 11.73 20.66 1.42
CA PHE A 254 12.87 19.73 1.45
C PHE A 254 13.94 20.09 0.41
N SER A 255 13.51 20.31 -0.83
CA SER A 255 14.39 20.52 -1.98
C SER A 255 15.12 21.87 -2.04
N SER A 256 14.71 22.88 -1.25
CA SER A 256 15.37 24.19 -1.16
C SER A 256 16.25 24.35 0.08
N THR A 257 16.25 23.35 0.96
CA THR A 257 16.97 23.32 2.24
C THR A 257 18.23 22.44 2.11
N ASP A 258 19.17 22.51 3.07
CA ASP A 258 20.29 21.56 3.10
C ASP A 258 19.76 20.14 3.37
N TRP A 259 19.80 19.32 2.30
CA TRP A 259 19.53 17.88 2.31
C TRP A 259 20.26 17.15 3.43
N SER A 260 21.50 17.53 3.73
CA SER A 260 22.32 16.90 4.78
C SER A 260 21.73 17.15 6.17
N SER A 261 21.40 18.41 6.49
CA SER A 261 20.72 18.80 7.72
C SER A 261 19.36 18.10 7.87
N ILE A 262 18.55 18.09 6.82
CA ILE A 262 17.24 17.41 6.86
C ILE A 262 17.41 15.92 7.07
N MET A 263 18.23 15.22 6.29
CA MET A 263 18.34 13.76 6.38
C MET A 263 18.94 13.30 7.71
N ASN A 264 19.90 14.02 8.29
CA ASN A 264 20.38 13.73 9.64
C ASN A 264 19.30 14.02 10.71
N THR A 265 18.47 15.05 10.52
CA THR A 265 17.32 15.31 11.40
C THR A 265 16.30 14.16 11.27
N LEU A 266 15.94 13.76 10.06
CA LEU A 266 15.01 12.68 9.75
C LEU A 266 15.45 11.36 10.39
N LYS A 267 16.73 10.97 10.21
CA LYS A 267 17.33 9.81 10.88
C LYS A 267 17.17 9.87 12.40
N LYS A 268 17.42 11.02 13.00
CA LYS A 268 17.22 11.22 14.44
C LYS A 268 15.75 11.10 14.85
N LEU A 269 14.82 11.68 14.09
CA LEU A 269 13.38 11.55 14.34
C LEU A 269 12.90 10.10 14.20
N VAL A 270 13.50 9.30 13.31
CA VAL A 270 13.19 7.87 13.12
C VAL A 270 13.74 7.03 14.28
N GLN A 271 14.93 7.36 14.80
CA GLN A 271 15.58 6.65 15.89
C GLN A 271 15.05 6.99 17.30
N GLU A 272 14.50 8.19 17.52
CA GLU A 272 14.17 8.70 18.87
C GLU A 272 12.67 8.98 19.15
N HIS A 273 11.76 8.92 18.16
CA HIS A 273 10.34 9.20 18.39
C HIS A 273 9.56 8.06 19.09
N THR A 274 8.44 8.45 19.72
CA THR A 274 7.44 7.51 20.24
C THR A 274 6.66 6.79 19.13
N SER A 275 6.38 5.49 19.30
CA SER A 275 5.61 4.71 18.32
C SER A 275 4.11 5.03 18.36
N PRO A 276 3.38 4.99 17.23
CA PRO A 276 3.89 4.81 15.86
C PRO A 276 4.74 6.00 15.41
N GLN A 277 5.82 5.73 14.67
CA GLN A 277 6.73 6.76 14.18
C GLN A 277 6.30 7.21 12.78
N ILE A 278 5.90 8.48 12.64
CA ILE A 278 5.24 9.03 11.45
C ILE A 278 5.90 10.37 11.07
N SER A 279 7.21 10.35 10.83
CA SER A 279 7.89 11.48 10.18
C SER A 279 7.74 11.41 8.66
N PHE A 280 7.75 12.57 8.01
CA PHE A 280 7.66 12.67 6.55
C PHE A 280 8.33 13.94 6.01
N VAL A 281 8.60 13.98 4.71
CA VAL A 281 9.19 15.15 4.04
C VAL A 281 8.26 15.64 2.92
N ASN A 282 8.21 16.96 2.70
CA ASN A 282 7.47 17.57 1.59
C ASN A 282 8.42 18.36 0.70
N SER A 283 8.56 17.91 -0.55
CA SER A 283 9.13 18.72 -1.64
C SER A 283 7.99 19.41 -2.40
N ASN A 284 8.25 20.51 -3.10
CA ASN A 284 7.19 21.25 -3.78
C ASN A 284 7.67 22.03 -5.00
N THR A 285 6.72 22.50 -5.81
CA THR A 285 7.00 23.25 -7.05
C THR A 285 7.36 24.73 -6.86
N TYR A 286 7.69 25.16 -5.63
CA TYR A 286 7.97 26.57 -5.27
C TYR A 286 6.88 27.54 -5.69
N ASN A 287 5.61 27.16 -5.51
CA ASN A 287 4.42 27.92 -5.87
C ASN A 287 4.25 28.18 -7.39
N THR A 288 4.92 27.41 -8.25
CA THR A 288 4.76 27.51 -9.72
C THR A 288 3.62 26.67 -10.27
N GLY A 289 3.20 25.62 -9.55
CA GLY A 289 2.24 24.62 -10.03
C GLY A 289 2.78 23.69 -11.13
N VAL A 290 4.05 23.83 -11.50
CA VAL A 290 4.69 23.03 -12.57
C VAL A 290 5.46 21.87 -11.94
N GLN A 291 4.92 20.66 -12.09
CA GLN A 291 5.54 19.43 -11.56
C GLN A 291 6.95 19.24 -12.12
N ASN A 292 7.89 18.84 -11.24
CA ASN A 292 9.27 18.54 -11.61
C ASN A 292 9.61 17.10 -11.18
N TYR A 293 9.63 16.17 -12.13
CA TYR A 293 9.82 14.74 -11.84
C TYR A 293 11.18 14.41 -11.20
N GLN A 294 12.26 15.14 -11.54
CA GLN A 294 13.57 14.97 -10.90
C GLN A 294 13.50 15.36 -9.41
N ASP A 295 12.85 16.48 -9.12
CA ASP A 295 12.70 17.01 -7.76
C ASP A 295 11.81 16.13 -6.89
N MET A 296 10.69 15.66 -7.46
CA MET A 296 9.80 14.66 -6.86
C MET A 296 10.56 13.36 -6.55
N ARG A 297 11.29 12.79 -7.52
CA ARG A 297 12.13 11.59 -7.30
C ARG A 297 13.20 11.79 -6.25
N PHE A 298 13.86 12.95 -6.22
CA PHE A 298 14.90 13.25 -5.25
C PHE A 298 14.35 13.24 -3.81
N GLY A 299 13.19 13.85 -3.59
CA GLY A 299 12.49 13.81 -2.29
C GLY A 299 12.00 12.40 -1.93
N LEU A 300 11.34 11.71 -2.87
CA LEU A 300 10.80 10.36 -2.68
C LEU A 300 11.90 9.34 -2.35
N ALA A 301 12.95 9.28 -3.16
CA ALA A 301 14.09 8.38 -2.94
C ALA A 301 14.85 8.73 -1.64
N SER A 302 14.89 10.01 -1.24
CA SER A 302 15.43 10.40 0.07
C SER A 302 14.58 9.92 1.24
N SER A 303 13.26 9.97 1.15
CA SER A 303 12.36 9.43 2.19
C SER A 303 12.53 7.91 2.37
N LEU A 304 12.83 7.18 1.28
CA LEU A 304 13.09 5.74 1.30
C LEU A 304 14.38 5.38 2.06
N LEU A 305 15.41 6.25 2.07
CA LEU A 305 16.66 6.01 2.80
C LEU A 305 16.42 5.80 4.30
N GLU A 306 15.40 6.43 4.89
CA GLU A 306 14.97 6.22 6.28
C GLU A 306 13.60 5.52 6.39
N ASN A 307 12.94 5.21 5.27
CA ASN A 307 11.59 4.62 5.17
C ASN A 307 10.52 5.44 5.93
N THR A 308 10.49 6.73 5.61
CA THR A 308 9.50 7.71 6.07
C THR A 308 8.50 8.04 4.96
N TYR A 309 7.39 8.70 5.26
CA TYR A 309 6.43 9.07 4.22
C TYR A 309 6.98 10.23 3.35
N PHE A 310 6.45 10.34 2.13
CA PHE A 310 6.74 11.43 1.20
C PHE A 310 5.47 12.16 0.76
N SER A 311 5.56 13.48 0.60
CA SER A 311 4.52 14.35 0.03
C SER A 311 5.13 15.23 -1.08
N TYR A 312 4.31 15.57 -2.09
CA TYR A 312 4.66 16.51 -3.15
C TYR A 312 3.48 17.40 -3.53
N ASP A 313 3.63 18.73 -3.37
CA ASP A 313 2.56 19.70 -3.62
C ASP A 313 3.04 20.96 -4.37
N ASN A 314 2.15 21.95 -4.52
CA ASN A 314 2.51 23.20 -5.17
C ASN A 314 3.49 24.05 -4.32
N GLY A 315 3.34 24.06 -3.00
CA GLY A 315 4.05 24.90 -2.03
C GLY A 315 3.12 25.84 -1.24
N ASP A 316 3.71 26.60 -0.30
CA ASP A 316 3.09 27.41 0.78
C ASP A 316 1.82 28.23 0.43
N THR A 317 1.56 28.53 -0.84
CA THR A 317 0.36 29.26 -1.31
C THR A 317 -0.86 28.39 -1.59
N ASN A 318 -0.69 27.08 -1.78
CA ASN A 318 -1.75 26.14 -2.14
C ASN A 318 -1.28 24.71 -1.86
N HIS A 319 -1.94 24.04 -0.91
CA HIS A 319 -1.76 22.63 -0.56
C HIS A 319 -3.04 21.88 -0.93
N GLY A 320 -3.26 21.68 -2.22
CA GLY A 320 -4.57 21.35 -2.78
C GLY A 320 -4.50 20.39 -3.96
N GLN A 321 -3.45 19.58 -4.02
CA GLN A 321 -3.06 18.78 -5.18
C GLN A 321 -3.23 17.28 -4.89
N THR A 322 -3.83 16.58 -5.84
CA THR A 322 -3.88 15.10 -5.88
C THR A 322 -3.02 14.60 -7.04
N TRP A 323 -1.76 15.09 -7.11
CA TRP A 323 -0.82 14.68 -8.14
C TRP A 323 -0.31 13.26 -7.84
N TRP A 324 -0.31 12.40 -8.85
CA TRP A 324 0.09 11.01 -8.75
C TRP A 324 1.23 10.73 -9.74
N TYR A 325 2.18 9.88 -9.33
CA TYR A 325 3.42 9.64 -10.07
C TYR A 325 3.62 8.17 -10.39
N ASP A 326 4.34 7.86 -11.46
CA ASP A 326 4.64 6.48 -11.87
C ASP A 326 5.32 5.70 -10.72
N GLU A 327 6.23 6.37 -10.02
CA GLU A 327 6.96 5.88 -8.84
C GLU A 327 6.09 5.56 -7.61
N TYR A 328 4.82 5.98 -7.58
CA TYR A 328 3.89 5.66 -6.48
C TYR A 328 3.17 4.31 -6.70
N ASN A 329 3.17 3.75 -7.90
CA ASN A 329 2.54 2.46 -8.23
C ASN A 329 3.53 1.28 -8.08
N ILE A 330 4.45 1.35 -7.12
CA ILE A 330 5.57 0.42 -6.97
C ILE A 330 5.73 0.03 -5.52
N ASN A 331 5.92 -1.25 -5.22
CA ASN A 331 6.15 -1.70 -3.85
C ASN A 331 7.49 -2.43 -3.69
N LEU A 332 8.45 -1.71 -3.13
CA LEU A 332 9.77 -2.23 -2.80
C LEU A 332 9.74 -3.28 -1.67
N GLY A 333 8.64 -3.38 -0.90
CA GLY A 333 8.53 -4.24 0.27
C GLY A 333 9.29 -3.70 1.49
N GLN A 334 9.80 -4.58 2.36
CA GLN A 334 10.59 -4.18 3.52
C GLN A 334 11.99 -3.70 3.12
N PRO A 335 12.56 -2.70 3.82
CA PRO A 335 13.99 -2.40 3.73
C PRO A 335 14.79 -3.56 4.36
N ILE A 336 15.74 -4.13 3.62
CA ILE A 336 16.57 -5.25 4.10
C ILE A 336 17.88 -4.79 4.78
N ALA A 337 18.16 -3.48 4.77
CA ALA A 337 19.31 -2.85 5.40
C ALA A 337 19.01 -1.40 5.85
N GLU A 338 19.95 -0.80 6.60
CA GLU A 338 20.08 0.67 6.66
C GLU A 338 20.58 1.23 5.32
N ALA A 339 20.49 2.54 5.12
CA ALA A 339 21.05 3.19 3.94
C ALA A 339 22.59 3.21 3.97
N SER A 340 23.23 2.85 2.85
CA SER A 340 24.68 2.93 2.63
C SER A 340 25.06 4.21 1.88
N SER A 341 26.28 4.70 2.12
CA SER A 341 26.92 5.78 1.35
C SER A 341 28.10 5.22 0.57
N GLN A 342 28.30 5.66 -0.67
CA GLN A 342 29.38 5.18 -1.53
C GLN A 342 30.77 5.51 -0.94
N ASN A 343 30.89 6.60 -0.18
CA ASN A 343 32.10 6.98 0.55
C ASN A 343 32.10 6.54 2.03
N SER A 344 31.23 5.60 2.43
CA SER A 344 31.14 5.00 3.78
C SER A 344 30.94 6.03 4.91
N TYR A 345 30.09 7.03 4.70
CA TYR A 345 29.71 7.98 5.74
C TYR A 345 28.62 7.43 6.67
N ASN A 346 28.82 7.54 7.99
CA ASN A 346 27.83 7.16 9.00
C ASN A 346 26.73 8.24 9.25
N THR A 347 26.80 9.36 8.54
CA THR A 347 25.95 10.56 8.69
C THR A 347 25.70 11.15 7.31
N TYR A 348 24.51 11.69 7.07
CA TYR A 348 24.13 12.20 5.76
C TYR A 348 24.95 13.42 5.35
N LYS A 349 25.49 13.37 4.12
CA LYS A 349 26.36 14.35 3.47
C LYS A 349 26.17 14.24 1.95
N PRO A 350 26.57 15.24 1.15
CA PRO A 350 26.56 15.14 -0.31
C PRO A 350 27.40 13.95 -0.80
N ASP A 351 26.73 12.90 -1.24
CA ASP A 351 27.31 11.64 -1.72
C ASP A 351 26.28 10.89 -2.60
N VAL A 352 26.67 9.75 -3.15
CA VAL A 352 25.70 8.72 -3.56
C VAL A 352 25.28 7.95 -2.32
N TRP A 353 23.98 7.86 -2.10
CA TRP A 353 23.35 7.04 -1.07
C TRP A 353 22.39 6.04 -1.70
N GLU A 354 22.23 4.89 -1.07
CA GLU A 354 21.36 3.82 -1.55
C GLU A 354 20.68 3.11 -0.38
N ARG A 355 19.56 2.43 -0.64
CA ARG A 355 18.95 1.49 0.31
C ARG A 355 18.31 0.31 -0.39
N ASN A 356 18.72 -0.88 0.02
CA ASN A 356 18.17 -2.15 -0.47
C ASN A 356 16.85 -2.51 0.22
N PHE A 357 15.91 -3.03 -0.55
CA PHE A 357 14.61 -3.54 -0.10
C PHE A 357 14.40 -4.99 -0.56
N GLU A 358 13.28 -5.62 -0.21
CA GLU A 358 12.88 -6.97 -0.66
C GLU A 358 12.82 -7.06 -2.19
N ASN A 359 12.08 -6.16 -2.83
CA ASN A 359 11.74 -6.19 -4.25
C ASN A 359 12.57 -5.24 -5.13
N GLY A 360 13.44 -4.40 -4.54
CA GLY A 360 14.12 -3.33 -5.28
C GLY A 360 15.18 -2.55 -4.50
N LEU A 361 15.55 -1.40 -5.04
CA LEU A 361 16.64 -0.53 -4.61
C LEU A 361 16.24 0.94 -4.80
N ALA A 362 16.42 1.75 -3.75
CA ALA A 362 16.35 3.21 -3.84
C ALA A 362 17.76 3.80 -3.92
N ILE A 363 17.97 4.81 -4.78
CA ILE A 363 19.25 5.50 -4.96
C ILE A 363 19.02 7.01 -4.92
N VAL A 364 19.89 7.76 -4.25
CA VAL A 364 19.89 9.22 -4.17
C VAL A 364 21.28 9.74 -4.52
N ASN A 365 21.37 10.71 -5.43
CA ASN A 365 22.60 11.48 -5.64
C ASN A 365 22.42 12.89 -5.09
N SER A 366 22.88 13.12 -3.85
CA SER A 366 22.87 14.44 -3.21
C SER A 366 24.14 15.27 -3.50
N THR A 367 24.96 14.85 -4.47
CA THR A 367 26.12 15.64 -4.93
C THR A 367 25.72 16.69 -5.97
N ASN A 368 26.54 17.73 -6.08
CA ASN A 368 26.38 18.82 -7.05
C ASN A 368 26.74 18.44 -8.51
N SER A 369 26.93 17.16 -8.82
CA SER A 369 27.30 16.69 -10.16
C SER A 369 26.64 15.34 -10.51
N LYS A 370 26.58 15.00 -11.80
CA LYS A 370 26.04 13.71 -12.26
C LYS A 370 26.98 12.57 -11.88
N GLN A 371 26.49 11.59 -11.14
CA GLN A 371 27.26 10.43 -10.71
C GLN A 371 26.99 9.20 -11.59
N LYS A 372 28.00 8.35 -11.73
CA LYS A 372 27.94 7.08 -12.47
C LYS A 372 28.14 5.94 -11.50
N ILE A 373 27.08 5.17 -11.28
CA ILE A 373 26.94 4.21 -10.18
C ILE A 373 26.90 2.80 -10.78
N ASN A 374 27.72 1.89 -10.26
CA ASN A 374 27.63 0.46 -10.56
C ASN A 374 26.70 -0.18 -9.52
N LEU A 375 25.84 -1.11 -9.95
CA LEU A 375 24.90 -1.81 -9.08
C LEU A 375 25.44 -3.22 -8.76
N ASP A 376 25.15 -3.73 -7.56
CA ASP A 376 25.52 -5.09 -7.14
C ASP A 376 24.52 -6.14 -7.67
N GLY A 377 24.27 -6.11 -8.98
CA GLY A 377 23.29 -6.95 -9.66
C GLY A 377 22.64 -6.28 -10.88
N GLU A 378 21.71 -7.00 -11.49
CA GLU A 378 20.82 -6.45 -12.53
C GLU A 378 19.52 -5.97 -11.90
N TYR A 379 19.12 -4.76 -12.28
CA TYR A 379 17.92 -4.09 -11.82
C TYR A 379 17.12 -3.57 -13.02
N GLU A 380 15.82 -3.54 -12.88
CA GLU A 380 14.89 -3.04 -13.88
C GLU A 380 14.38 -1.66 -13.47
N LYS A 381 14.50 -0.67 -14.35
CA LYS A 381 13.81 0.61 -14.15
C LYS A 381 12.29 0.43 -14.25
N ILE A 382 11.55 1.31 -13.60
CA ILE A 382 10.10 1.41 -13.75
C ILE A 382 9.73 1.65 -15.23
N HIS A 383 8.63 1.07 -15.69
CA HIS A 383 8.01 1.37 -16.99
C HIS A 383 7.08 2.60 -16.86
N GLY A 384 7.66 3.79 -16.83
CA GLY A 384 6.93 5.05 -16.61
C GLY A 384 6.48 5.72 -17.91
N ILE A 385 5.37 6.45 -17.83
CA ILE A 385 4.82 7.27 -18.93
C ILE A 385 5.10 8.77 -18.74
N GLN A 386 5.43 9.22 -17.53
CA GLN A 386 5.62 10.64 -17.19
C GLN A 386 7.03 11.14 -17.52
N ASP A 387 8.07 10.39 -17.12
CA ASP A 387 9.47 10.66 -17.43
C ASP A 387 10.15 9.42 -18.03
N SER A 388 9.68 9.02 -19.21
CA SER A 388 10.13 7.82 -19.94
C SER A 388 11.58 7.88 -20.47
N LYS A 389 12.38 8.88 -20.04
CA LYS A 389 13.85 8.91 -20.22
C LYS A 389 14.59 8.37 -19.01
N ILE A 390 13.95 8.41 -17.85
CA ILE A 390 14.44 7.87 -16.58
C ILE A 390 13.76 6.53 -16.34
N ASN A 391 12.43 6.50 -16.39
CA ASN A 391 11.61 5.31 -16.23
C ASN A 391 11.35 4.67 -17.60
N ASP A 392 12.43 4.28 -18.28
CA ASP A 392 12.39 3.70 -19.64
C ASP A 392 12.19 2.16 -19.67
N GLY A 393 12.10 1.52 -18.50
CA GLY A 393 11.99 0.06 -18.39
C GLY A 393 13.20 -0.73 -18.88
N SER A 394 14.39 -0.14 -18.96
CA SER A 394 15.62 -0.90 -19.27
C SER A 394 16.16 -1.65 -18.05
N ILE A 395 16.71 -2.85 -18.31
CA ILE A 395 17.51 -3.60 -17.34
C ILE A 395 18.92 -3.03 -17.33
N VAL A 396 19.44 -2.74 -16.14
CA VAL A 396 20.68 -2.02 -15.88
C VAL A 396 21.47 -2.66 -14.73
N ASN A 397 22.79 -2.75 -14.91
CA ASN A 397 23.76 -2.98 -13.82
C ASN A 397 24.61 -1.73 -13.53
N GLN A 398 24.29 -0.61 -14.18
CA GLN A 398 24.99 0.65 -14.08
C GLN A 398 24.06 1.80 -14.48
N VAL A 399 24.03 2.87 -13.69
CA VAL A 399 23.14 4.04 -13.90
C VAL A 399 23.93 5.36 -13.86
N ASN A 400 23.34 6.41 -14.43
CA ASN A 400 23.89 7.77 -14.43
C ASN A 400 22.86 8.74 -13.84
N VAL A 401 22.94 9.02 -12.54
CA VAL A 401 21.96 9.82 -11.79
C VAL A 401 22.34 11.30 -11.83
N ALA A 402 21.40 12.20 -12.11
CA ALA A 402 21.70 13.64 -12.13
C ALA A 402 22.00 14.17 -10.71
N SER A 403 22.57 15.37 -10.62
CA SER A 403 22.80 16.05 -9.34
C SER A 403 21.46 16.45 -8.71
N ASN A 404 21.22 16.09 -7.45
CA ASN A 404 19.93 16.23 -6.78
C ASN A 404 18.81 15.53 -7.58
N ASP A 405 18.96 14.22 -7.75
CA ASP A 405 18.02 13.32 -8.43
C ASP A 405 18.01 11.97 -7.70
N GLY A 406 16.92 11.22 -7.88
CA GLY A 406 16.72 9.91 -7.27
C GLY A 406 16.38 8.86 -8.33
N LEU A 407 16.59 7.59 -8.01
CA LEU A 407 16.05 6.46 -8.77
C LEU A 407 15.38 5.47 -7.83
N ILE A 408 14.30 4.88 -8.30
CA ILE A 408 13.69 3.67 -7.75
C ILE A 408 13.82 2.59 -8.82
N LEU A 409 14.40 1.46 -8.44
CA LEU A 409 14.69 0.34 -9.33
C LEU A 409 14.10 -0.96 -8.76
N LEU A 410 13.46 -1.75 -9.61
CA LEU A 410 12.95 -3.07 -9.30
C LEU A 410 14.07 -4.11 -9.44
N LYS A 411 14.02 -5.20 -8.67
CA LYS A 411 14.83 -6.38 -8.95
C LYS A 411 14.26 -7.12 -10.15
N THR A 412 15.13 -7.58 -11.03
CA THR A 412 14.76 -8.54 -12.10
C THR A 412 14.37 -9.89 -11.51
N PHE A 413 13.50 -10.63 -12.19
CA PHE A 413 13.23 -12.04 -11.91
C PHE A 413 13.15 -12.86 -13.20
N ASP A 414 13.51 -14.14 -13.13
CA ASP A 414 13.52 -15.11 -14.23
C ASP A 414 12.49 -16.25 -14.03
N LYS A 415 11.88 -16.32 -12.85
CA LYS A 415 10.83 -17.29 -12.49
C LYS A 415 9.63 -16.57 -11.88
N LEU A 416 8.43 -17.01 -12.28
CA LEU A 416 7.20 -16.68 -11.58
C LEU A 416 6.84 -17.76 -10.57
N ASN A 417 6.14 -17.35 -9.52
CA ASN A 417 5.54 -18.21 -8.52
C ASN A 417 4.02 -17.94 -8.45
N ASP A 418 3.28 -18.80 -7.75
CA ASP A 418 1.85 -18.70 -7.48
C ASP A 418 0.95 -18.62 -8.74
N ILE A 419 1.53 -18.98 -9.90
CA ILE A 419 0.93 -18.96 -11.22
C ILE A 419 1.23 -20.28 -11.95
N LEU A 420 0.33 -20.74 -12.82
CA LEU A 420 0.57 -21.87 -13.72
C LEU A 420 1.09 -21.36 -15.07
N PHE A 421 2.39 -21.52 -15.32
CA PHE A 421 3.03 -21.17 -16.60
C PHE A 421 3.29 -22.41 -17.48
N THR A 422 3.51 -22.20 -18.77
CA THR A 422 3.86 -23.27 -19.72
C THR A 422 5.35 -23.16 -20.08
N ASN A 423 6.16 -24.13 -19.67
CA ASN A 423 7.63 -24.08 -19.75
C ASN A 423 8.11 -23.83 -21.20
N GLY A 424 8.99 -22.85 -21.38
CA GLY A 424 9.47 -22.37 -22.68
C GLY A 424 8.61 -21.28 -23.33
N SER A 425 7.53 -20.82 -22.70
CA SER A 425 6.73 -19.69 -23.21
C SER A 425 7.42 -18.35 -22.96
N PHE A 426 7.34 -17.42 -23.92
CA PHE A 426 7.71 -16.03 -23.66
C PHE A 426 6.57 -15.32 -22.92
N LEU A 427 6.91 -14.67 -21.80
CA LEU A 427 6.00 -13.93 -20.94
C LEU A 427 5.99 -12.44 -21.31
N ARG A 428 4.85 -11.77 -21.19
CA ARG A 428 4.74 -10.30 -21.18
C ARG A 428 3.67 -9.87 -20.17
N PHE A 429 3.87 -8.71 -19.55
CA PHE A 429 3.12 -8.25 -18.38
C PHE A 429 2.47 -6.89 -18.67
N PHE A 430 1.16 -6.77 -18.43
CA PHE A 430 0.39 -5.56 -18.77
C PHE A 430 -0.61 -5.16 -17.69
N ARG A 431 -0.81 -3.85 -17.50
CA ARG A 431 -2.00 -3.29 -16.85
C ARG A 431 -3.26 -3.53 -17.72
N PRO A 432 -4.48 -3.38 -17.17
CA PRO A 432 -5.73 -3.69 -17.89
C PRO A 432 -6.03 -2.83 -19.13
N ASP A 433 -5.37 -1.66 -19.26
CA ASP A 433 -5.43 -0.77 -20.42
C ASP A 433 -4.40 -1.11 -21.52
N GLY A 434 -3.52 -2.08 -21.27
CA GLY A 434 -2.47 -2.50 -22.18
C GLY A 434 -1.11 -1.81 -21.99
N MET A 435 -0.93 -0.96 -20.97
CA MET A 435 0.41 -0.47 -20.59
C MET A 435 1.29 -1.63 -20.09
N ARG A 436 2.56 -1.68 -20.48
CA ARG A 436 3.51 -2.72 -20.05
C ARG A 436 4.09 -2.37 -18.68
N VAL A 437 4.07 -3.31 -17.72
CA VAL A 437 4.62 -3.08 -16.36
C VAL A 437 6.05 -3.59 -16.17
N ARG A 438 6.39 -4.74 -16.76
CA ARG A 438 7.65 -5.46 -16.57
C ARG A 438 8.20 -6.02 -17.88
N ASN A 439 9.48 -6.30 -17.91
CA ASN A 439 10.15 -6.94 -19.03
C ASN A 439 9.68 -8.37 -19.25
N GLY A 440 9.57 -8.74 -20.52
CA GLY A 440 9.23 -10.09 -20.94
C GLY A 440 10.47 -10.97 -21.08
N PHE A 441 10.35 -12.21 -20.64
CA PHE A 441 11.41 -13.23 -20.69
C PHE A 441 10.81 -14.61 -21.01
N PHE A 442 11.65 -15.58 -21.38
CA PHE A 442 11.22 -16.97 -21.52
C PHE A 442 11.12 -17.63 -20.14
N SER A 443 9.90 -18.00 -19.75
CA SER A 443 9.69 -18.87 -18.59
C SER A 443 10.43 -20.20 -18.80
N PHE A 444 11.34 -20.55 -17.89
CA PHE A 444 12.18 -21.74 -18.05
C PHE A 444 12.44 -22.44 -16.72
N ASP A 445 12.21 -23.75 -16.70
CA ASP A 445 12.72 -24.65 -15.66
C ASP A 445 13.42 -25.85 -16.31
N ASP A 446 14.67 -26.10 -15.91
CA ASP A 446 15.58 -27.05 -16.54
C ASP A 446 15.34 -28.51 -16.13
N GLN A 447 14.52 -28.73 -15.10
CA GLN A 447 14.13 -30.06 -14.62
C GLN A 447 13.02 -30.68 -15.48
N TYR A 448 12.34 -29.87 -16.30
CA TYR A 448 11.11 -30.22 -17.01
C TYR A 448 11.22 -29.95 -18.51
N LYS A 449 10.29 -30.49 -19.31
CA LYS A 449 10.30 -30.29 -20.77
C LYS A 449 9.65 -28.96 -21.12
N GLY A 450 10.06 -28.38 -22.26
CA GLY A 450 9.27 -27.35 -22.92
C GLY A 450 7.87 -27.89 -23.25
N GLY A 451 6.83 -27.12 -22.94
CA GLY A 451 5.42 -27.53 -23.05
C GLY A 451 4.81 -28.20 -21.81
N ASP A 452 5.62 -28.62 -20.82
CA ASP A 452 5.08 -28.99 -19.50
C ASP A 452 4.51 -27.73 -18.82
N LYS A 453 3.35 -27.85 -18.16
CA LYS A 453 2.77 -26.76 -17.35
C LYS A 453 3.22 -26.89 -15.90
N ILE A 454 3.74 -25.83 -15.31
CA ILE A 454 4.42 -25.82 -14.01
C ILE A 454 3.83 -24.73 -13.12
N ALA A 455 3.58 -25.05 -11.86
CA ALA A 455 3.24 -24.08 -10.81
C ALA A 455 4.03 -24.35 -9.53
N TYR A 456 4.71 -23.33 -9.02
CA TYR A 456 5.24 -23.27 -7.66
C TYR A 456 4.25 -22.45 -6.82
N ILE A 457 3.33 -23.11 -6.12
CA ILE A 457 2.15 -22.47 -5.52
C ILE A 457 1.78 -23.14 -4.20
N ASP A 458 1.30 -22.36 -3.23
CA ASP A 458 0.80 -22.90 -1.96
C ASP A 458 -0.55 -23.65 -2.15
N LEU A 459 -0.48 -24.99 -2.16
CA LEU A 459 -1.64 -25.86 -2.42
C LEU A 459 -2.44 -26.17 -1.14
N ASP A 460 -1.76 -26.44 -0.02
CA ASP A 460 -2.36 -26.81 1.27
C ASP A 460 -2.56 -25.63 2.25
N LYS A 461 -2.20 -24.41 1.82
CA LYS A 461 -2.28 -23.14 2.55
C LYS A 461 -1.42 -23.08 3.81
N ASN A 462 -0.28 -23.79 3.83
CA ASN A 462 0.66 -23.77 4.96
C ASN A 462 1.59 -22.53 5.01
N GLY A 463 1.59 -21.69 3.97
CA GLY A 463 2.46 -20.50 3.85
C GLY A 463 3.75 -20.75 3.07
N LYS A 464 3.82 -21.83 2.28
CA LYS A 464 4.96 -22.20 1.44
C LYS A 464 4.47 -22.74 0.09
N ARG A 465 5.35 -22.76 -0.90
CA ARG A 465 5.02 -23.20 -2.26
C ARG A 465 5.31 -24.68 -2.45
N ASP A 466 4.26 -25.41 -2.79
CA ASP A 466 4.30 -26.77 -3.32
C ASP A 466 4.56 -26.74 -4.83
N LEU A 467 4.85 -27.90 -5.43
CA LEU A 467 5.15 -28.02 -6.87
C LEU A 467 4.13 -28.90 -7.57
N LEU A 468 3.42 -28.34 -8.54
CA LEU A 468 2.58 -29.07 -9.51
C LEU A 468 3.22 -29.04 -10.90
N VAL A 469 3.28 -30.21 -11.54
CA VAL A 469 3.72 -30.35 -12.93
C VAL A 469 2.70 -31.18 -13.72
N ALA A 470 2.10 -30.57 -14.74
CA ALA A 470 1.22 -31.21 -15.70
C ALA A 470 1.94 -31.40 -17.03
N HIS A 471 2.30 -32.65 -17.30
CA HIS A 471 2.82 -33.13 -18.58
C HIS A 471 1.66 -33.37 -19.58
N GLU A 472 1.99 -33.79 -20.81
CA GLU A 472 1.03 -34.13 -21.89
C GLU A 472 -0.21 -34.90 -21.41
N ASN A 473 -0.03 -35.99 -20.63
CA ASN A 473 -1.11 -36.87 -20.20
C ASN A 473 -1.14 -37.20 -18.69
N ARG A 474 -0.35 -36.50 -17.90
CA ARG A 474 -0.06 -36.86 -16.50
C ARG A 474 0.16 -35.63 -15.63
N ILE A 475 -0.35 -35.67 -14.40
CA ILE A 475 -0.01 -34.68 -13.37
C ILE A 475 0.77 -35.38 -12.26
N ASP A 476 1.88 -34.78 -11.87
CA ASP A 476 2.64 -35.10 -10.66
C ASP A 476 2.62 -33.88 -9.72
N THR A 477 2.60 -34.12 -8.41
CA THR A 477 2.60 -33.02 -7.43
C THR A 477 3.37 -33.40 -6.17
N TRP A 478 4.11 -32.45 -5.60
CA TRP A 478 4.98 -32.59 -4.43
C TRP A 478 4.80 -31.42 -3.47
N ARG A 479 4.98 -31.67 -2.18
CA ARG A 479 5.01 -30.65 -1.12
C ARG A 479 6.35 -29.90 -1.09
N ASP A 480 6.38 -28.75 -0.41
CA ASP A 480 7.56 -27.93 -0.09
C ASP A 480 8.81 -28.72 0.36
N ASP A 481 8.63 -29.81 1.12
CA ASP A 481 9.72 -30.64 1.64
C ASP A 481 10.17 -31.75 0.66
N GLY A 482 9.65 -31.74 -0.56
CA GLY A 482 9.89 -32.75 -1.59
C GLY A 482 9.11 -34.05 -1.39
N GLN A 483 8.27 -34.19 -0.36
CA GLN A 483 7.37 -35.34 -0.26
C GLN A 483 6.36 -35.30 -1.40
N LYS A 484 6.31 -36.36 -2.21
CA LYS A 484 5.32 -36.46 -3.29
C LYS A 484 3.90 -36.62 -2.71
N TYR A 485 2.96 -35.79 -3.17
CA TYR A 485 1.54 -35.98 -2.89
C TYR A 485 0.96 -37.09 -3.77
N PHE A 486 1.01 -36.94 -5.10
CA PHE A 486 0.39 -37.90 -6.03
C PHE A 486 1.04 -37.94 -7.42
N LYS A 487 0.60 -38.92 -8.21
CA LYS A 487 0.83 -39.07 -9.65
C LYS A 487 -0.45 -39.64 -10.29
N ILE A 488 -1.10 -38.88 -11.17
CA ILE A 488 -2.38 -39.26 -11.81
C ILE A 488 -2.32 -39.12 -13.32
N TYR A 489 -3.16 -39.90 -14.02
CA TYR A 489 -3.40 -39.84 -15.46
C TYR A 489 -4.89 -39.56 -15.70
N PRO A 490 -5.35 -38.28 -15.69
CA PRO A 490 -6.77 -37.94 -15.59
C PRO A 490 -7.67 -38.56 -16.67
N PHE A 491 -7.15 -38.68 -17.90
CA PHE A 491 -7.85 -39.27 -19.05
C PHE A 491 -7.25 -40.62 -19.48
N ALA A 492 -6.64 -41.33 -18.52
CA ALA A 492 -5.86 -42.56 -18.67
C ALA A 492 -4.52 -42.43 -19.42
N THR A 493 -3.66 -43.44 -19.28
CA THR A 493 -2.26 -43.46 -19.74
C THR A 493 -2.09 -43.41 -21.27
N GLY A 494 -3.15 -43.66 -22.03
CA GLY A 494 -3.20 -43.58 -23.49
C GLY A 494 -3.75 -42.27 -24.04
N TYR A 495 -3.99 -41.25 -23.19
CA TYR A 495 -4.39 -39.92 -23.64
C TYR A 495 -3.26 -39.24 -24.41
N MET A 496 -3.60 -38.61 -25.53
CA MET A 496 -2.69 -38.00 -26.51
C MET A 496 -2.98 -36.51 -26.81
N GLY A 497 -3.90 -35.88 -26.07
CA GLY A 497 -4.14 -34.43 -26.18
C GLY A 497 -3.17 -33.62 -25.32
N LYS A 498 -3.24 -32.29 -25.38
CA LYS A 498 -2.74 -31.44 -24.28
C LYS A 498 -3.76 -31.48 -23.12
N MET A 499 -3.36 -31.14 -21.91
CA MET A 499 -4.28 -30.88 -20.79
C MET A 499 -4.26 -29.40 -20.42
N ASN A 500 -5.44 -28.84 -20.13
CA ASN A 500 -5.55 -27.53 -19.50
C ASN A 500 -5.88 -27.74 -18.01
N VAL A 501 -5.21 -26.97 -17.14
CA VAL A 501 -5.29 -27.12 -15.69
C VAL A 501 -5.59 -25.76 -15.06
N ALA A 502 -6.46 -25.75 -14.06
CA ALA A 502 -6.66 -24.62 -13.15
C ALA A 502 -6.54 -25.12 -11.69
N ILE A 503 -6.17 -24.21 -10.79
CA ILE A 503 -5.90 -24.47 -9.37
C ILE A 503 -6.60 -23.38 -8.56
N GLY A 504 -7.34 -23.75 -7.52
CA GLY A 504 -8.00 -22.80 -6.62
C GLY A 504 -8.87 -23.51 -5.58
N ASP A 505 -9.27 -22.80 -4.52
CA ASP A 505 -10.14 -23.36 -3.47
C ASP A 505 -11.59 -22.99 -3.79
N LEU A 506 -12.23 -23.82 -4.62
CA LEU A 506 -13.61 -23.60 -5.07
C LEU A 506 -14.61 -23.74 -3.90
N GLN A 507 -14.21 -24.26 -2.74
CA GLN A 507 -15.11 -24.60 -1.63
C GLN A 507 -14.98 -23.67 -0.42
N GLY A 508 -13.90 -22.90 -0.31
CA GLY A 508 -13.58 -22.06 0.84
C GLY A 508 -13.16 -22.85 2.08
N TYR A 509 -12.47 -23.99 1.92
CA TYR A 509 -12.04 -24.87 3.02
C TYR A 509 -10.54 -24.81 3.36
N GLY A 510 -9.79 -23.93 2.71
CA GLY A 510 -8.35 -23.74 2.92
C GLY A 510 -7.47 -24.78 2.24
N LEU A 511 -7.96 -25.48 1.21
CA LEU A 511 -7.20 -26.48 0.44
C LEU A 511 -7.53 -26.34 -1.05
N SER A 512 -6.52 -26.28 -1.90
CA SER A 512 -6.71 -26.07 -3.34
C SER A 512 -7.21 -27.33 -4.04
N GLU A 513 -8.13 -27.19 -4.97
CA GLU A 513 -8.56 -28.24 -5.89
C GLU A 513 -7.92 -28.04 -7.27
N ILE A 514 -7.73 -29.15 -7.98
CA ILE A 514 -7.00 -29.22 -9.25
C ILE A 514 -7.98 -29.64 -10.34
N PHE A 515 -8.32 -28.69 -11.19
CA PHE A 515 -9.29 -28.84 -12.27
C PHE A 515 -8.55 -29.20 -13.55
N VAL A 516 -8.94 -30.29 -14.21
CA VAL A 516 -8.27 -30.79 -15.42
C VAL A 516 -9.28 -30.94 -16.55
N ALA A 517 -8.99 -30.29 -17.67
CA ALA A 517 -9.79 -30.36 -18.90
C ALA A 517 -9.00 -30.91 -20.09
N PRO A 518 -9.67 -31.57 -21.04
CA PRO A 518 -9.07 -31.96 -22.31
C PRO A 518 -8.82 -30.76 -23.23
N SER A 519 -7.89 -30.94 -24.17
CA SER A 519 -7.69 -30.01 -25.28
C SER A 519 -8.84 -30.08 -26.30
N LYS A 520 -9.00 -28.99 -27.06
CA LYS A 520 -9.84 -28.88 -28.27
C LYS A 520 -9.65 -30.11 -29.18
N GLY A 521 -10.76 -30.61 -29.71
CA GLY A 521 -10.86 -31.82 -30.54
C GLY A 521 -11.19 -33.12 -29.77
N ILE A 522 -11.13 -33.14 -28.43
CA ILE A 522 -11.37 -34.35 -27.63
C ILE A 522 -12.62 -34.19 -26.75
N SER A 523 -13.53 -35.16 -26.78
CA SER A 523 -14.73 -35.19 -25.94
C SER A 523 -14.46 -35.93 -24.63
N GLN A 524 -14.14 -35.19 -23.58
CA GLN A 524 -13.94 -35.68 -22.21
C GLN A 524 -14.51 -34.65 -21.20
N PRO A 525 -14.83 -35.06 -19.96
CA PRO A 525 -15.30 -34.16 -18.92
C PRO A 525 -14.17 -33.29 -18.38
N ILE A 526 -14.56 -32.27 -17.61
CA ILE A 526 -13.67 -31.66 -16.62
C ILE A 526 -13.62 -32.59 -15.41
N LYS A 527 -12.42 -32.92 -14.96
CA LYS A 527 -12.17 -33.70 -13.73
C LYS A 527 -11.60 -32.81 -12.64
N ILE A 528 -11.91 -33.13 -11.38
CA ILE A 528 -11.61 -32.28 -10.22
C ILE A 528 -10.96 -33.14 -9.14
N TYR A 529 -9.73 -32.82 -8.79
CA TYR A 529 -8.91 -33.57 -7.84
C TYR A 529 -8.57 -32.76 -6.58
N SER A 530 -8.36 -33.47 -5.47
CA SER A 530 -7.74 -32.90 -4.27
C SER A 530 -6.22 -32.73 -4.45
N ILE A 531 -5.58 -31.98 -3.54
CA ILE A 531 -4.11 -31.96 -3.41
C ILE A 531 -3.48 -33.35 -3.18
N TYR A 532 -4.27 -34.38 -2.85
CA TYR A 532 -3.83 -35.77 -2.67
C TYR A 532 -4.17 -36.68 -3.87
N GLY A 533 -4.69 -36.12 -4.97
CA GLY A 533 -5.02 -36.86 -6.20
C GLY A 533 -6.33 -37.66 -6.14
N GLU A 534 -7.15 -37.46 -5.11
CA GLU A 534 -8.49 -38.05 -5.02
C GLU A 534 -9.46 -37.31 -5.93
N GLU A 535 -10.26 -38.01 -6.74
CA GLU A 535 -11.31 -37.38 -7.54
C GLU A 535 -12.46 -36.91 -6.63
N LYS A 536 -12.65 -35.60 -6.49
CA LYS A 536 -13.58 -35.00 -5.51
C LYS A 536 -15.04 -34.93 -5.99
N ARG A 537 -15.29 -34.99 -7.30
CA ARG A 537 -16.61 -34.89 -7.92
C ARG A 537 -16.72 -35.82 -9.12
N THR A 538 -17.94 -36.25 -9.44
CA THR A 538 -18.22 -37.00 -10.69
C THR A 538 -17.91 -36.16 -11.93
N ASP A 539 -17.37 -36.80 -12.98
CA ASP A 539 -17.16 -36.27 -14.33
C ASP A 539 -18.12 -35.12 -14.73
N PHE A 540 -17.59 -33.90 -14.82
CA PHE A 540 -18.37 -32.70 -15.11
C PHE A 540 -18.40 -32.39 -16.61
N TYR A 541 -19.60 -32.36 -17.20
CA TYR A 541 -19.83 -32.07 -18.62
C TYR A 541 -20.70 -30.80 -18.77
N PRO A 542 -20.15 -29.59 -18.54
CA PRO A 542 -20.94 -28.35 -18.59
C PRO A 542 -21.60 -28.09 -19.95
N PHE A 543 -21.07 -28.69 -21.00
CA PHE A 543 -21.49 -28.48 -22.40
C PHE A 543 -22.05 -29.75 -23.07
N GLY A 544 -22.33 -30.80 -22.30
CA GLY A 544 -22.78 -32.10 -22.81
C GLY A 544 -21.62 -33.08 -23.11
N ARG A 545 -21.96 -34.35 -23.37
CA ARG A 545 -20.99 -35.45 -23.50
C ARG A 545 -20.26 -35.52 -24.85
N ASP A 546 -20.77 -34.83 -25.85
CA ASP A 546 -20.25 -34.80 -27.22
C ASP A 546 -19.47 -33.50 -27.54
N TYR A 547 -19.22 -32.66 -26.53
CA TYR A 547 -18.53 -31.38 -26.69
C TYR A 547 -17.03 -31.55 -26.91
N THR A 548 -16.55 -31.06 -28.05
CA THR A 548 -15.14 -31.13 -28.49
C THR A 548 -14.48 -29.76 -28.68
N GLY A 549 -15.16 -28.65 -28.36
CA GLY A 549 -14.65 -27.30 -28.60
C GLY A 549 -13.43 -26.90 -27.76
N GLY A 550 -13.07 -27.71 -26.75
CA GLY A 550 -12.00 -27.43 -25.78
C GLY A 550 -12.45 -26.51 -24.65
N TYR A 551 -11.70 -26.50 -23.56
CA TYR A 551 -11.99 -25.66 -22.39
C TYR A 551 -10.74 -24.85 -22.03
N SER A 552 -10.91 -23.56 -21.75
CA SER A 552 -10.00 -22.82 -20.89
C SER A 552 -10.67 -22.65 -19.52
N LEU A 553 -9.91 -22.72 -18.43
CA LEU A 553 -10.41 -22.73 -17.06
C LEU A 553 -9.59 -21.78 -16.17
N THR A 554 -10.26 -21.16 -15.21
CA THR A 554 -9.64 -20.41 -14.11
C THR A 554 -10.55 -20.45 -12.88
N ILE A 555 -9.99 -20.16 -11.70
CA ILE A 555 -10.70 -20.10 -10.42
C ILE A 555 -10.45 -18.72 -9.81
N GLY A 556 -11.50 -18.04 -9.32
CA GLY A 556 -11.39 -16.69 -8.73
C GLY A 556 -12.72 -16.19 -8.16
N ASP A 557 -12.69 -15.29 -7.19
CA ASP A 557 -13.89 -14.70 -6.55
C ASP A 557 -14.37 -13.50 -7.39
N VAL A 558 -15.31 -13.73 -8.31
CA VAL A 558 -15.70 -12.74 -9.33
C VAL A 558 -16.98 -11.96 -9.00
N ASP A 559 -17.62 -12.20 -7.83
CA ASP A 559 -18.69 -11.33 -7.32
C ASP A 559 -18.51 -10.80 -5.89
N GLY A 560 -17.43 -11.16 -5.21
CA GLY A 560 -17.03 -10.61 -3.92
C GLY A 560 -17.77 -11.20 -2.73
N ASP A 561 -18.31 -12.42 -2.86
CA ASP A 561 -19.02 -13.11 -1.77
C ASP A 561 -18.09 -13.87 -0.80
N GLY A 562 -16.80 -13.99 -1.15
CA GLY A 562 -15.77 -14.67 -0.37
C GLY A 562 -15.55 -16.14 -0.76
N PHE A 563 -16.30 -16.66 -1.73
CA PHE A 563 -16.07 -17.96 -2.37
C PHE A 563 -15.60 -17.77 -3.81
N GLN A 564 -14.78 -18.70 -4.30
CA GLN A 564 -14.32 -18.63 -5.68
C GLN A 564 -15.35 -19.27 -6.64
N GLU A 565 -15.39 -18.78 -7.88
CA GLU A 565 -16.10 -19.34 -9.02
C GLU A 565 -15.21 -20.25 -9.87
N LEU A 566 -15.82 -21.17 -10.61
CA LEU A 566 -15.22 -21.81 -11.77
C LEU A 566 -15.61 -21.05 -13.05
N VAL A 567 -14.66 -20.32 -13.65
CA VAL A 567 -14.86 -19.60 -14.91
C VAL A 567 -14.32 -20.43 -16.09
N ILE A 568 -15.13 -20.60 -17.13
CA ILE A 568 -14.89 -21.51 -18.26
C ILE A 568 -15.00 -20.77 -19.60
N GLY A 569 -13.91 -20.74 -20.35
CA GLY A 569 -13.86 -20.33 -21.76
C GLY A 569 -14.19 -21.49 -22.71
N ARG A 570 -15.07 -21.25 -23.68
CA ARG A 570 -15.56 -22.22 -24.69
C ARG A 570 -15.39 -21.73 -26.13
N GLY A 571 -15.17 -22.66 -27.05
CA GLY A 571 -15.26 -22.45 -28.51
C GLY A 571 -16.14 -23.50 -29.22
N GLY A 572 -16.08 -23.54 -30.55
CA GLY A 572 -16.79 -24.49 -31.41
C GLY A 572 -17.96 -23.87 -32.18
N ASP A 573 -19.18 -24.13 -31.73
CA ASP A 573 -20.41 -23.55 -32.31
C ASP A 573 -20.57 -22.06 -31.99
N LYS A 574 -20.16 -21.64 -30.79
CA LYS A 574 -20.09 -20.26 -30.32
C LYS A 574 -18.87 -20.07 -29.42
N THR A 575 -18.32 -18.86 -29.40
CA THR A 575 -17.25 -18.47 -28.45
C THR A 575 -17.87 -17.76 -27.27
N GLN A 576 -17.67 -18.26 -26.04
CA GLN A 576 -18.40 -17.78 -24.87
C GLN A 576 -17.66 -18.06 -23.56
N VAL A 577 -17.90 -17.23 -22.54
CA VAL A 577 -17.48 -17.44 -21.14
C VAL A 577 -18.69 -17.87 -20.30
N TYR A 578 -18.47 -18.83 -19.42
CA TYR A 578 -19.43 -19.37 -18.47
C TYR A 578 -18.87 -19.26 -17.04
N ILE A 579 -19.73 -18.99 -16.06
CA ILE A 579 -19.34 -18.74 -14.67
C ILE A 579 -20.16 -19.65 -13.75
N TYR A 580 -19.53 -20.55 -13.00
CA TYR A 580 -20.20 -21.54 -12.16
C TYR A 580 -19.88 -21.34 -10.68
N ASP A 581 -20.92 -21.43 -9.83
CA ASP A 581 -20.78 -21.43 -8.38
C ASP A 581 -19.98 -22.63 -7.88
N LYS A 582 -19.60 -22.58 -6.60
CA LYS A 582 -18.94 -23.68 -5.89
C LYS A 582 -19.67 -25.04 -5.96
N ASP A 583 -20.97 -25.09 -6.23
CA ASP A 583 -21.74 -26.33 -6.37
C ASP A 583 -21.81 -26.82 -7.84
N LEU A 584 -21.16 -26.11 -8.78
CA LEU A 584 -21.17 -26.28 -10.23
C LEU A 584 -22.52 -25.94 -10.91
N LYS A 585 -23.27 -24.99 -10.34
CA LYS A 585 -24.46 -24.36 -10.96
C LYS A 585 -24.04 -23.09 -11.71
N LEU A 586 -24.64 -22.83 -12.86
CA LEU A 586 -24.35 -21.63 -13.67
C LEU A 586 -24.83 -20.35 -12.95
N LYS A 587 -23.90 -19.45 -12.59
CA LYS A 587 -24.20 -18.07 -12.14
C LYS A 587 -24.53 -17.17 -13.35
N ASN A 588 -23.67 -17.15 -14.39
CA ASN A 588 -23.87 -16.35 -15.60
C ASN A 588 -23.15 -16.92 -16.85
N GLU A 589 -23.55 -16.49 -18.06
CA GLU A 589 -22.83 -16.73 -19.33
C GLU A 589 -22.78 -15.46 -20.22
N PHE A 590 -21.65 -15.15 -20.85
CA PHE A 590 -21.50 -13.96 -21.71
C PHE A 590 -20.57 -14.16 -22.92
N THR A 591 -20.79 -13.37 -23.98
CA THR A 591 -20.11 -13.52 -25.28
C THR A 591 -19.06 -12.41 -25.47
N PRO A 592 -17.74 -12.70 -25.34
CA PRO A 592 -16.68 -11.68 -25.31
C PRO A 592 -16.25 -11.13 -26.69
N PHE A 593 -16.56 -11.85 -27.76
CA PHE A 593 -16.14 -11.54 -29.14
C PHE A 593 -17.30 -11.68 -30.12
N GLU A 594 -17.10 -11.22 -31.35
CA GLU A 594 -18.12 -11.25 -32.40
C GLU A 594 -18.64 -12.68 -32.68
N SER A 595 -19.95 -12.83 -32.88
CA SER A 595 -20.63 -14.15 -32.92
C SER A 595 -20.18 -15.12 -34.02
N ASN A 596 -19.47 -14.63 -35.04
CA ASN A 596 -18.84 -15.42 -36.09
C ASN A 596 -17.45 -15.95 -35.71
N PHE A 597 -16.82 -15.42 -34.65
CA PHE A 597 -15.58 -15.97 -34.09
C PHE A 597 -15.90 -17.22 -33.26
N LYS A 598 -15.26 -18.34 -33.60
CA LYS A 598 -15.63 -19.69 -33.14
C LYS A 598 -14.49 -20.47 -32.49
N SER A 599 -13.27 -19.94 -32.49
CA SER A 599 -12.09 -20.72 -32.15
C SER A 599 -11.78 -20.78 -30.65
N GLY A 600 -12.57 -20.08 -29.82
CA GLY A 600 -12.53 -20.15 -28.35
C GLY A 600 -11.87 -18.94 -27.70
N VAL A 601 -11.76 -18.99 -26.37
CA VAL A 601 -11.05 -17.99 -25.56
C VAL A 601 -10.24 -18.65 -24.47
N ASN A 602 -9.15 -17.98 -24.08
CA ASN A 602 -8.43 -18.27 -22.85
C ASN A 602 -8.92 -17.34 -21.75
N VAL A 603 -9.14 -17.87 -20.54
CA VAL A 603 -9.67 -17.11 -19.41
C VAL A 603 -8.68 -17.09 -18.24
N ALA A 604 -8.69 -15.98 -17.51
CA ALA A 604 -8.03 -15.81 -16.22
C ALA A 604 -8.85 -14.86 -15.33
N THR A 605 -8.55 -14.89 -14.04
CA THR A 605 -9.20 -14.10 -12.98
C THR A 605 -8.12 -13.54 -12.06
N GLY A 606 -8.32 -12.32 -11.57
CA GLY A 606 -7.44 -11.64 -10.60
C GLY A 606 -7.93 -10.21 -10.34
N ASP A 607 -7.52 -9.61 -9.23
CA ASP A 607 -7.97 -8.29 -8.77
C ASP A 607 -7.17 -7.18 -9.46
N LEU A 608 -7.69 -6.66 -10.57
CA LEU A 608 -6.95 -5.79 -11.49
C LEU A 608 -7.07 -4.30 -11.17
N ASP A 609 -8.10 -3.88 -10.44
CA ASP A 609 -8.25 -2.47 -9.99
C ASP A 609 -7.92 -2.24 -8.50
N GLY A 610 -7.84 -3.33 -7.70
CA GLY A 610 -7.49 -3.32 -6.28
C GLY A 610 -8.69 -3.41 -5.32
N ASN A 611 -9.92 -3.58 -5.84
CA ASN A 611 -11.15 -3.64 -5.04
C ASN A 611 -11.36 -4.96 -4.27
N LYS A 612 -10.52 -5.98 -4.50
CA LYS A 612 -10.58 -7.34 -3.92
C LYS A 612 -11.75 -8.20 -4.41
N ILE A 613 -12.21 -7.96 -5.63
CA ILE A 613 -13.04 -8.86 -6.46
C ILE A 613 -12.25 -9.13 -7.74
N ASP A 614 -12.22 -10.37 -8.20
CA ASP A 614 -11.47 -10.76 -9.40
C ASP A 614 -12.18 -10.31 -10.68
N GLU A 615 -11.48 -9.56 -11.52
CA GLU A 615 -11.90 -9.25 -12.89
C GLU A 615 -11.67 -10.44 -13.84
N ILE A 616 -12.57 -10.63 -14.80
CA ILE A 616 -12.49 -11.73 -15.78
C ILE A 616 -11.70 -11.28 -17.00
N ILE A 617 -10.45 -11.73 -17.09
CA ILE A 617 -9.55 -11.53 -18.22
C ILE A 617 -9.89 -12.56 -19.31
N VAL A 618 -10.07 -12.09 -20.54
CA VAL A 618 -10.39 -12.92 -21.69
C VAL A 618 -9.43 -12.64 -22.84
N GLY A 619 -8.52 -13.59 -23.08
CA GLY A 619 -7.67 -13.65 -24.25
C GLY A 619 -8.40 -14.29 -25.43
N ARG A 620 -8.33 -13.68 -26.61
CA ARG A 620 -8.86 -14.27 -27.86
C ARG A 620 -8.08 -15.57 -28.18
N GLY A 621 -8.79 -16.67 -28.44
CA GLY A 621 -8.19 -17.97 -28.77
C GLY A 621 -7.62 -18.06 -30.20
N ASP A 622 -7.29 -19.28 -30.63
CA ASP A 622 -6.74 -19.62 -31.96
C ASP A 622 -7.45 -18.89 -33.11
N ASP A 623 -6.78 -18.72 -34.26
CA ASP A 623 -7.29 -18.01 -35.45
C ASP A 623 -7.61 -16.52 -35.21
N GLY A 624 -7.51 -16.04 -33.96
CA GLY A 624 -7.55 -14.65 -33.55
C GLY A 624 -6.19 -13.96 -33.49
N LYS A 625 -6.22 -12.62 -33.56
CA LYS A 625 -5.13 -11.78 -33.07
C LYS A 625 -4.98 -11.93 -31.54
N PRO A 626 -3.82 -11.61 -30.94
CA PRO A 626 -3.63 -11.59 -29.48
C PRO A 626 -4.35 -10.39 -28.82
N GLU A 627 -5.67 -10.32 -28.97
CA GLU A 627 -6.56 -9.33 -28.36
C GLU A 627 -6.97 -9.77 -26.95
N ILE A 628 -6.93 -8.84 -26.00
CA ILE A 628 -7.31 -9.05 -24.60
C ILE A 628 -8.46 -8.11 -24.25
N LYS A 629 -9.40 -8.62 -23.44
CA LYS A 629 -10.53 -7.89 -22.84
C LYS A 629 -10.66 -8.23 -21.37
N VAL A 630 -11.24 -7.32 -20.60
CA VAL A 630 -11.44 -7.46 -19.15
C VAL A 630 -12.90 -7.11 -18.82
N PHE A 631 -13.58 -7.99 -18.08
CA PHE A 631 -15.02 -7.91 -17.81
C PHE A 631 -15.32 -8.10 -16.31
N ASP A 632 -16.45 -7.55 -15.84
CA ASP A 632 -17.07 -7.98 -14.58
C ASP A 632 -17.90 -9.28 -14.76
N ILE A 633 -18.35 -9.90 -13.66
CA ILE A 633 -19.24 -11.09 -13.68
C ILE A 633 -20.49 -10.91 -14.56
N SER A 634 -20.99 -9.69 -14.75
CA SER A 634 -22.17 -9.45 -15.61
C SER A 634 -21.87 -9.58 -17.10
N GLY A 635 -20.58 -9.64 -17.49
CA GLY A 635 -20.12 -9.62 -18.88
C GLY A 635 -20.01 -8.22 -19.46
N LYS A 636 -20.02 -7.17 -18.62
CA LYS A 636 -19.75 -5.79 -19.03
C LYS A 636 -18.25 -5.57 -19.13
N LEU A 637 -17.81 -5.03 -20.27
CA LEU A 637 -16.42 -4.64 -20.52
C LEU A 637 -16.06 -3.47 -19.59
N LEU A 638 -14.93 -3.61 -18.87
CA LEU A 638 -14.45 -2.61 -17.91
C LEU A 638 -13.39 -1.68 -18.51
N PHE A 639 -12.44 -2.25 -19.25
CA PHE A 639 -11.30 -1.53 -19.83
C PHE A 639 -11.32 -1.60 -21.37
N GLN A 640 -10.61 -0.69 -22.03
CA GLN A 640 -10.47 -0.72 -23.49
C GLN A 640 -9.69 -1.97 -23.93
N SER A 641 -10.22 -2.70 -24.90
CA SER A 641 -9.53 -3.88 -25.47
C SER A 641 -8.22 -3.50 -26.15
N PHE A 642 -7.13 -4.20 -25.83
CA PHE A 642 -5.81 -3.99 -26.43
C PHE A 642 -5.31 -5.25 -27.16
N THR A 643 -4.26 -5.10 -27.97
CA THR A 643 -3.56 -6.22 -28.63
C THR A 643 -2.15 -6.31 -28.07
N ALA A 644 -1.83 -7.41 -27.38
CA ALA A 644 -0.63 -7.52 -26.55
C ALA A 644 0.70 -7.48 -27.34
N TYR A 645 0.69 -7.91 -28.60
CA TYR A 645 1.82 -7.82 -29.52
C TYR A 645 1.36 -7.92 -30.98
N ASN A 646 2.11 -7.36 -31.90
CA ASN A 646 1.93 -7.67 -33.32
C ASN A 646 2.37 -9.12 -33.58
N SER A 647 1.57 -9.87 -34.33
CA SER A 647 1.92 -11.23 -34.77
C SER A 647 1.58 -11.41 -36.24
N PHE A 648 2.44 -12.14 -36.95
CA PHE A 648 2.20 -12.60 -38.32
C PHE A 648 1.33 -13.87 -38.38
N VAL A 649 1.09 -14.51 -37.23
CA VAL A 649 0.26 -15.71 -37.09
C VAL A 649 -0.85 -15.44 -36.09
N ASN A 650 -2.09 -15.76 -36.46
CA ASN A 650 -3.23 -15.68 -35.56
C ASN A 650 -3.24 -16.88 -34.59
N SER A 651 -2.34 -16.88 -33.62
CA SER A 651 -2.21 -17.94 -32.60
C SER A 651 -3.13 -17.76 -31.39
N GLY A 652 -3.93 -16.70 -31.34
CA GLY A 652 -4.56 -16.26 -30.09
C GLY A 652 -3.53 -15.85 -29.03
N ILE A 653 -3.96 -15.84 -27.77
CA ILE A 653 -3.15 -15.51 -26.60
C ILE A 653 -3.63 -16.26 -25.35
N ASP A 654 -2.72 -16.90 -24.61
CA ASP A 654 -2.99 -17.42 -23.26
C ASP A 654 -2.73 -16.30 -22.23
N VAL A 655 -3.60 -16.21 -21.23
CA VAL A 655 -3.67 -15.12 -20.24
C VAL A 655 -3.73 -15.69 -18.83
N LYS A 656 -3.12 -15.01 -17.87
CA LYS A 656 -3.14 -15.28 -16.42
C LYS A 656 -3.12 -13.93 -15.69
N ALA A 657 -3.39 -13.94 -14.39
CA ALA A 657 -3.21 -12.80 -13.50
C ALA A 657 -2.07 -13.09 -12.52
N LEU A 658 -1.26 -12.08 -12.17
CA LEU A 658 -0.32 -12.07 -11.04
C LEU A 658 0.23 -10.66 -10.83
N ASP A 659 0.23 -10.16 -9.60
CA ASP A 659 0.94 -8.94 -9.18
C ASP A 659 2.48 -9.07 -9.41
N VAL A 660 3.06 -8.30 -10.34
CA VAL A 660 4.50 -8.37 -10.68
C VAL A 660 5.30 -7.07 -10.55
N ASP A 661 4.66 -5.93 -10.24
CA ASP A 661 5.35 -4.74 -9.70
C ASP A 661 5.07 -4.48 -8.19
N PHE A 662 4.30 -5.39 -7.59
CA PHE A 662 4.00 -5.56 -6.16
C PHE A 662 3.02 -4.52 -5.58
N ASP A 663 2.34 -3.76 -6.43
CA ASP A 663 1.45 -2.66 -6.04
C ASP A 663 0.13 -3.10 -5.36
N GLY A 664 -0.10 -4.42 -5.25
CA GLY A 664 -1.26 -5.00 -4.57
C GLY A 664 -2.48 -5.21 -5.46
N LYS A 665 -2.30 -5.07 -6.78
CA LYS A 665 -3.23 -5.47 -7.85
C LYS A 665 -2.55 -6.51 -8.73
N ASP A 666 -3.31 -7.39 -9.36
CA ASP A 666 -2.73 -8.30 -10.33
C ASP A 666 -2.42 -7.60 -11.67
N ASP A 667 -1.39 -8.10 -12.36
CA ASP A 667 -1.10 -7.74 -13.75
C ASP A 667 -1.53 -8.86 -14.70
N ILE A 668 -1.89 -8.47 -15.93
CA ILE A 668 -2.21 -9.42 -17.00
C ILE A 668 -0.91 -10.03 -17.53
N VAL A 669 -0.62 -11.25 -17.08
CA VAL A 669 0.48 -12.08 -17.57
C VAL A 669 0.03 -12.81 -18.83
N THR A 670 0.78 -12.66 -19.91
CA THR A 670 0.47 -13.29 -21.20
C THR A 670 1.55 -14.30 -21.58
N MET A 671 1.15 -15.41 -22.20
CA MET A 671 2.05 -16.46 -22.67
C MET A 671 1.96 -16.64 -24.19
N SER A 672 3.12 -16.69 -24.86
CA SER A 672 3.21 -17.04 -26.28
C SER A 672 4.22 -18.18 -26.52
N GLU A 673 3.74 -19.29 -27.12
CA GLU A 673 4.59 -20.37 -27.66
C GLU A 673 5.29 -19.85 -28.95
N GLY A 674 6.56 -19.42 -28.82
CA GLY A 674 7.40 -19.00 -29.95
C GLY A 674 7.92 -17.55 -29.91
N ALA A 675 8.92 -17.27 -30.74
CA ALA A 675 9.44 -15.92 -30.98
C ALA A 675 8.70 -15.28 -32.18
N PHE A 676 8.31 -14.02 -32.02
CA PHE A 676 7.52 -13.22 -32.97
C PHE A 676 8.17 -11.84 -33.15
#